data_AF-A0AAP3HCG7-F1
#
_entry.id   AF-A0AAP3HCG7-F1
#
_cell.length_a   1.000
_cell.length_b   1.000
_cell.length_c   1.000
_cell.angle_alpha   90.00
_cell.angle_beta   90.00
_cell.angle_gamma   90.00
#
_symmetry.space_group_name_H-M   'P 1'
#
loop_
_entity.id
_entity.type
_entity.pdbx_description
1 polymer ?
#
loop_
_entity_poly.entity_id
_entity_poly.type
_entity_poly.pdbx_seq_one_letter_code
_entity_poly.pdbx_strand_id
1 'polypeptide(L)'
;MDSNFKISIRVSIITLFVLLLSLVGFTIIGINYIAFNSVLNSSAKDSIEQTSLLVKERFEIYLNPLNQDLIKITNAINNGIINPDDSKQFDKFLFESIRYNPEIFMVYYGSTTGDFIGVDREQKGIIGLTHVINSVSPPVNVRYQLNEQGEIIGKKLLTRHYDPRVRPWYQQAIKAGKPIWTNVYTFYVFDKSDFLIPGITGASPIYNKNKQIKGVIALDLTIDGLQHFIRELELTKNTMIYVINNESNIIAFRTPQNKKDIRGKKLTPEWIKKLNIPLKKLDFNGFEPIIKSYTHDNQKYYLAYQPISSTNEKALWHIIIIVPETDVIEPLKDLSMRYILLTILVLLIGTLLVRIVSQRISNPIIQLTEEAKEITMLNLKPRPLLKTRIKEVSYMDKTLSSLRSSLASFQRYVPGSLVKKLMRSGKIAQVGGQSQTITILFSDIKDFTSISESTSPQKLMTYLSDYFQSMTEIVIQHEGTLDKYIGDAIMALWNAPSKDTNHALHACLAAKIMIERLSLLNQKNKHLGFPEFKIRIGIHTGDAIVGNVGSEDRLSYTALGDSVNLANRLESINKNYHTQIIVSHATFTQVSEKFPFRLLDKVAVRGKRESIEIYELITAQNLENLERHKKEFQKAFSLYQKGSWKESISAFAKLTPAYSGDPLASVYIERCKVLAVNTPVNWDGIWREGKTDYSLLGKFD
;
A
#
# COMPACT_ATOMS: atom_id res chain seq x y z
N MET A 1 -31.18 4.65 -21.71
CA MET A 1 -29.74 4.48 -21.98
C MET A 1 -29.04 4.48 -20.63
N ASP A 2 -29.03 3.34 -19.94
CA ASP A 2 -28.30 3.23 -18.67
C ASP A 2 -26.85 2.90 -18.98
N SER A 3 -26.00 3.92 -19.06
CA SER A 3 -24.56 3.72 -19.07
C SER A 3 -24.16 3.21 -17.68
N ASN A 4 -24.18 1.89 -17.51
CA ASN A 4 -23.63 1.21 -16.33
C ASN A 4 -22.11 1.40 -16.30
N PHE A 5 -21.67 2.58 -15.86
CA PHE A 5 -20.28 2.92 -15.68
C PHE A 5 -19.71 2.07 -14.54
N LYS A 6 -18.91 1.05 -14.87
CA LYS A 6 -18.27 0.16 -13.90
C LYS A 6 -16.82 0.57 -13.72
N ILE A 7 -16.47 0.94 -12.49
CA ILE A 7 -15.09 1.30 -12.12
C ILE A 7 -14.43 0.06 -11.51
N SER A 8 -13.14 -0.14 -11.82
CA SER A 8 -12.35 -1.20 -11.19
C SER A 8 -12.19 -0.94 -9.69
N ILE A 9 -12.37 -1.99 -8.87
CA ILE A 9 -12.11 -1.94 -7.42
C ILE A 9 -10.76 -1.30 -7.10
N ARG A 10 -9.72 -1.59 -7.90
CA ARG A 10 -8.38 -1.02 -7.71
C ARG A 10 -8.38 0.50 -7.79
N VAL A 11 -9.08 1.05 -8.78
CA VAL A 11 -9.19 2.51 -9.00
C VAL A 11 -10.04 3.12 -7.88
N SER A 12 -11.19 2.53 -7.55
CA SER A 12 -12.06 3.04 -6.49
C SER A 12 -11.36 3.15 -5.14
N ILE A 13 -10.63 2.10 -4.71
CA ILE A 13 -9.89 2.11 -3.44
C ILE A 13 -8.79 3.19 -3.47
N ILE A 14 -7.97 3.22 -4.52
CA ILE A 14 -6.87 4.20 -4.61
C ILE A 14 -7.42 5.62 -4.59
N THR A 15 -8.41 5.92 -5.42
CA THR A 15 -8.98 7.27 -5.51
C THR A 15 -9.60 7.72 -4.18
N LEU A 16 -10.38 6.86 -3.52
CA LEU A 16 -11.01 7.19 -2.23
C LEU A 16 -9.96 7.53 -1.16
N PHE A 17 -8.97 6.65 -0.99
CA PHE A 17 -7.97 6.83 0.06
C PHE A 17 -7.00 7.97 -0.24
N VAL A 18 -6.61 8.17 -1.51
CA VAL A 18 -5.77 9.31 -1.90
C VAL A 18 -6.50 10.62 -1.70
N LEU A 19 -7.80 10.69 -2.03
CA LEU A 19 -8.61 11.88 -1.82
C LEU A 19 -8.74 12.19 -0.33
N LEU A 20 -8.97 11.18 0.52
CA LEU A 20 -9.06 11.33 1.97
C LEU A 20 -7.71 11.77 2.59
N LEU A 21 -6.61 11.14 2.20
CA LEU A 21 -5.25 11.53 2.62
C LEU A 21 -4.93 12.96 2.20
N SER A 22 -5.23 13.32 0.95
CA SER A 22 -4.99 14.66 0.42
C SER A 22 -5.80 15.69 1.18
N LEU A 23 -7.09 15.43 1.43
CA LEU A 23 -7.96 16.32 2.19
C LEU A 23 -7.37 16.59 3.58
N VAL A 24 -7.05 15.54 4.35
CA VAL A 24 -6.45 15.68 5.68
C VAL A 24 -5.12 16.43 5.63
N GLY A 25 -4.25 16.08 4.67
CA GLY A 25 -2.95 16.73 4.49
C GLY A 25 -3.06 18.22 4.19
N PHE A 26 -3.91 18.59 3.23
CA PHE A 26 -4.14 20.00 2.89
C PHE A 26 -4.78 20.78 4.04
N THR A 27 -5.70 20.16 4.80
CA THR A 27 -6.26 20.79 6.00
C THR A 27 -5.19 21.04 7.06
N ILE A 28 -4.31 20.07 7.34
CA ILE A 28 -3.21 20.24 8.31
C ILE A 28 -2.26 21.36 7.86
N ILE A 29 -1.87 21.38 6.58
CA ILE A 29 -1.00 22.43 6.03
C ILE A 29 -1.67 23.81 6.17
N GLY A 30 -2.95 23.91 5.82
CA GLY A 30 -3.72 25.15 5.93
C GLY A 30 -3.83 25.66 7.37
N ILE A 31 -4.18 24.78 8.32
CA ILE A 31 -4.26 25.12 9.75
C ILE A 31 -2.89 25.57 10.26
N ASN A 32 -1.82 24.85 9.94
CA ASN A 32 -0.47 25.19 10.39
C ASN A 32 -0.04 26.55 9.82
N TYR A 33 -0.31 26.82 8.55
CA TYR A 33 -0.01 28.12 7.94
C TYR A 33 -0.75 29.28 8.61
N ILE A 34 -2.05 29.13 8.88
CA ILE A 34 -2.86 30.15 9.56
C ILE A 34 -2.40 30.35 11.00
N ALA A 35 -2.24 29.26 11.76
CA ALA A 35 -1.80 29.28 13.15
C ALA A 35 -0.42 29.91 13.28
N PHE A 36 0.53 29.52 12.43
CA PHE A 36 1.88 30.06 12.40
C PHE A 36 1.87 31.58 12.21
N ASN A 37 1.15 32.08 11.19
CA ASN A 37 1.06 33.51 10.93
C ASN A 37 0.39 34.30 12.07
N SER A 38 -0.60 33.71 12.75
CA SER A 38 -1.24 34.33 13.91
C SER A 38 -0.31 34.40 15.12
N VAL A 39 0.44 33.32 15.38
CA VAL A 39 1.33 33.18 16.55
C VAL A 39 2.60 34.01 16.40
N LEU A 40 3.09 34.19 15.17
CA LEU A 40 4.37 34.87 14.89
C LEU A 40 4.41 36.30 15.42
N ASN A 41 3.36 37.09 15.18
CA ASN A 41 3.35 38.51 15.51
C ASN A 41 3.19 38.77 17.02
N SER A 42 2.36 37.98 17.72
CA SER A 42 2.20 38.10 19.17
C SER A 42 3.43 37.58 19.90
N SER A 43 3.90 36.38 19.54
CA SER A 43 5.03 35.73 20.22
C SER A 43 6.33 36.50 20.04
N ALA A 44 6.53 37.16 18.90
CA ALA A 44 7.70 38.00 18.71
C ALA A 44 7.70 39.19 19.68
N LYS A 45 6.55 39.86 19.83
CA LYS A 45 6.41 40.98 20.77
C LYS A 45 6.61 40.51 22.20
N ASP A 46 5.99 39.41 22.61
CA ASP A 46 6.08 38.86 23.97
C ASP A 46 7.51 38.41 24.30
N SER A 47 8.20 37.78 23.35
CA SER A 47 9.60 37.36 23.51
C SER A 47 10.53 38.57 23.71
N ILE A 48 10.30 39.65 22.97
CA ILE A 48 11.08 40.89 23.10
C ILE A 48 10.77 41.60 24.42
N GLU A 49 9.52 41.54 24.88
CA GLU A 49 9.13 42.04 26.21
C GLU A 49 9.86 41.31 27.32
N GLN A 50 9.81 39.99 27.33
CA GLN A 50 10.51 39.15 28.31
C GLN A 50 12.02 39.38 28.27
N THR A 51 12.60 39.45 27.07
CA THR A 51 14.02 39.73 26.89
C THR A 51 14.40 41.10 27.46
N SER A 52 13.56 42.10 27.22
CA SER A 52 13.76 43.47 27.71
C SER A 52 13.72 43.57 29.23
N LEU A 53 12.76 42.88 29.86
CA LEU A 53 12.66 42.77 31.31
C LEU A 53 13.87 42.06 31.92
N LEU A 54 14.32 40.95 31.31
CA LEU A 54 15.51 40.22 31.77
C LEU A 54 16.78 41.08 31.70
N VAL A 55 16.94 41.88 30.63
CA VAL A 55 18.07 42.81 30.51
C VAL A 55 18.02 43.85 31.63
N LYS A 56 16.85 44.43 31.90
CA LYS A 56 16.67 45.37 33.02
C LYS A 56 17.04 44.72 34.36
N GLU A 57 16.54 43.52 34.64
CA GLU A 57 16.80 42.80 35.89
C GLU A 57 18.29 42.50 36.08
N ARG A 58 18.96 41.96 35.05
CA ARG A 58 20.42 41.71 35.11
C ARG A 58 21.20 42.99 35.34
N PHE A 59 20.76 44.08 34.72
CA PHE A 59 21.40 45.38 34.87
C PHE A 59 21.22 45.97 36.29
N GLU A 60 20.03 45.83 36.85
CA GLU A 60 19.77 46.18 38.26
C GLU A 60 20.62 45.33 39.20
N ILE A 61 20.75 44.01 38.96
CA ILE A 61 21.63 43.12 39.73
C ILE A 61 23.09 43.58 39.67
N TYR A 62 23.59 43.99 38.50
CA TYR A 62 24.96 44.50 38.35
C TYR A 62 25.21 45.78 39.19
N LEU A 63 24.22 46.67 39.27
CA LEU A 63 24.34 47.92 40.04
C LEU A 63 23.98 47.78 41.53
N ASN A 64 23.20 46.78 41.89
CA ASN A 64 22.64 46.62 43.22
C ASN A 64 23.71 46.54 44.34
N PRO A 65 24.83 45.80 44.18
CA PRO A 65 25.92 45.79 45.16
C PRO A 65 26.41 47.19 45.49
N LEU A 66 26.62 48.07 44.50
CA LEU A 66 27.11 49.42 44.78
C LEU A 66 26.09 50.30 45.51
N ASN A 67 24.81 50.22 45.13
CA ASN A 67 23.77 50.99 45.81
C ASN A 67 23.61 50.55 47.27
N GLN A 68 23.54 49.24 47.50
CA GLN A 68 23.36 48.71 48.84
C GLN A 68 24.61 48.85 49.70
N ASP A 69 25.78 48.57 49.13
CA ASP A 69 27.03 48.60 49.88
C ASP A 69 27.42 50.04 50.21
N LEU A 70 27.23 51.01 49.31
CA LEU A 70 27.45 52.42 49.63
C LEU A 70 26.61 52.85 50.84
N ILE A 71 25.32 52.47 50.87
CA ILE A 71 24.42 52.80 51.98
C ILE A 71 24.84 52.07 53.27
N LYS A 72 25.17 50.77 53.19
CA LYS A 72 25.64 49.98 54.35
C LYS A 72 26.92 50.55 54.93
N ILE A 73 27.91 50.85 54.08
CA ILE A 73 29.20 51.44 54.47
C ILE A 73 28.96 52.82 55.10
N THR A 74 28.16 53.67 54.46
CA THR A 74 27.77 54.99 54.99
C THR A 74 27.16 54.87 56.38
N ASN A 75 26.20 53.96 56.56
CA ASN A 75 25.52 53.75 57.84
C ASN A 75 26.46 53.19 58.89
N ALA A 76 27.36 52.27 58.53
CA ALA A 76 28.35 51.71 59.45
C ALA A 76 29.32 52.79 59.96
N ILE A 77 29.75 53.70 59.09
CA ILE A 77 30.61 54.83 59.46
C ILE A 77 29.86 55.86 60.31
N ASN A 78 28.66 56.28 59.89
CA ASN A 78 27.85 57.27 60.61
C ASN A 78 27.47 56.78 62.03
N ASN A 79 27.22 55.48 62.20
CA ASN A 79 26.92 54.88 63.49
C ASN A 79 28.17 54.55 64.33
N GLY A 80 29.37 54.80 63.81
CA GLY A 80 30.64 54.56 64.51
C GLY A 80 31.03 53.10 64.64
N ILE A 81 30.44 52.20 63.84
CA ILE A 81 30.86 50.79 63.76
C ILE A 81 32.24 50.70 63.10
N ILE A 82 32.49 51.59 62.14
CA ILE A 82 33.76 51.70 61.40
C ILE A 82 34.25 53.12 61.54
N ASN A 83 35.51 53.28 61.96
CA ASN A 83 36.11 54.60 62.12
C ASN A 83 37.18 54.86 61.05
N PRO A 84 36.96 55.79 60.11
CA PRO A 84 37.98 56.17 59.12
C PRO A 84 39.28 56.71 59.73
N ASP A 85 39.23 57.21 60.96
CA ASP A 85 40.40 57.72 61.68
C ASP A 85 41.28 56.57 62.25
N ASP A 86 40.78 55.34 62.35
CA ASP A 86 41.57 54.14 62.67
C ASP A 86 42.08 53.50 61.37
N SER A 87 43.27 53.92 60.93
CA SER A 87 43.87 53.48 59.67
C SER A 87 43.93 51.96 59.52
N LYS A 88 44.29 51.20 60.57
CA LYS A 88 44.47 49.74 60.43
C LYS A 88 43.13 49.02 60.29
N GLN A 89 42.12 49.42 61.05
CA GLN A 89 40.77 48.87 60.93
C GLN A 89 40.15 49.24 59.59
N PHE A 90 40.32 50.50 59.18
CA PHE A 90 39.70 51.04 57.98
C PHE A 90 40.34 50.49 56.69
N ASP A 91 41.66 50.35 56.64
CA ASP A 91 42.36 49.75 55.51
C ASP A 91 41.87 48.33 55.24
N LYS A 92 41.76 47.51 56.30
CA LYS A 92 41.23 46.15 56.21
C LYS A 92 39.79 46.14 55.72
N PHE A 93 38.97 47.05 56.23
CA PHE A 93 37.57 47.15 55.81
C PHE A 93 37.43 47.52 54.32
N LEU A 94 38.19 48.51 53.85
CA LEU A 94 38.19 48.91 52.45
C LEU A 94 38.65 47.75 51.56
N PHE A 95 39.72 47.06 51.95
CA PHE A 95 40.23 45.88 51.25
C PHE A 95 39.17 44.76 51.14
N GLU A 96 38.49 44.40 52.23
CA GLU A 96 37.45 43.37 52.17
C GLU A 96 36.23 43.83 51.36
N SER A 97 35.90 45.12 51.39
CA SER A 97 34.79 45.71 50.62
C SER A 97 35.02 45.59 49.12
N ILE A 98 36.26 45.88 48.65
CA ILE A 98 36.60 45.70 47.24
C ILE A 98 36.73 44.21 46.89
N ARG A 99 37.28 43.38 47.77
CA ARG A 99 37.48 41.94 47.52
C ARG A 99 36.17 41.20 47.26
N TYR A 100 35.11 41.49 48.03
CA TYR A 100 33.81 40.82 47.91
C TYR A 100 33.09 41.12 46.59
N ASN A 101 33.37 42.28 45.98
CA ASN A 101 32.70 42.74 44.76
C ASN A 101 33.71 42.91 43.61
N PRO A 102 33.81 41.96 42.67
CA PRO A 102 34.77 42.02 41.55
C PRO A 102 34.56 43.25 40.64
N GLU A 103 33.32 43.74 40.52
CA GLU A 103 32.97 44.86 39.64
C GLU A 103 33.39 46.23 40.16
N ILE A 104 33.62 46.36 41.48
CA ILE A 104 34.04 47.63 42.08
C ILE A 104 35.52 47.85 41.77
N PHE A 105 35.79 48.99 41.13
CA PHE A 105 37.15 49.39 40.73
C PHE A 105 37.92 50.02 41.88
N MET A 106 37.26 50.88 42.66
CA MET A 106 37.87 51.57 43.78
C MET A 106 36.86 51.79 44.91
N VAL A 107 37.30 51.68 46.16
CA VAL A 107 36.55 52.04 47.36
C VAL A 107 37.39 52.99 48.19
N TYR A 108 36.87 54.16 48.52
CA TYR A 108 37.71 55.19 49.15
C TYR A 108 36.92 56.23 49.93
N TYR A 109 37.64 56.89 50.83
CA TYR A 109 37.16 57.95 51.70
C TYR A 109 38.02 59.20 51.55
N GLY A 110 37.38 60.36 51.42
CA GLY A 110 38.03 61.65 51.53
C GLY A 110 37.53 62.39 52.77
N SER A 111 38.42 62.95 53.58
CA SER A 111 38.07 63.76 54.75
C SER A 111 37.91 65.24 54.38
N THR A 112 37.31 66.01 55.29
CA THR A 112 37.25 67.48 55.19
C THR A 112 38.63 68.15 55.27
N THR A 113 39.60 67.52 55.93
CA THR A 113 41.00 67.98 55.99
C THR A 113 41.75 67.78 54.67
N GLY A 114 41.18 67.01 53.74
CA GLY A 114 41.80 66.67 52.45
C GLY A 114 42.59 65.36 52.48
N ASP A 115 42.49 64.58 53.55
CA ASP A 115 43.08 63.25 53.62
C ASP A 115 42.27 62.28 52.76
N PHE A 116 42.96 61.34 52.13
CA PHE A 116 42.37 60.31 51.29
C PHE A 116 42.93 58.94 51.64
N ILE A 117 42.03 58.00 51.85
CA ILE A 117 42.35 56.59 52.10
C ILE A 117 41.47 55.77 51.15
N GLY A 118 42.09 54.93 50.33
CA GLY A 118 41.34 54.18 49.33
C GLY A 118 42.06 52.93 48.84
N VAL A 119 41.29 51.97 48.36
CA VAL A 119 41.79 50.77 47.69
C VAL A 119 41.27 50.71 46.26
N ASP A 120 42.15 50.44 45.29
CA ASP A 120 41.79 50.23 43.87
C ASP A 120 42.39 48.94 43.32
N ARG A 121 41.80 48.43 42.23
CA ARG A 121 42.34 47.32 41.46
C ARG A 121 43.40 47.81 40.49
N GLU A 122 44.66 47.44 40.72
CA GLU A 122 45.78 47.88 39.89
C GLU A 122 46.03 46.92 38.71
N GLN A 123 46.18 45.64 39.01
CA GLN A 123 46.36 44.54 38.06
C GLN A 123 45.65 43.29 38.59
N LYS A 124 45.49 42.26 37.76
CA LYS A 124 44.83 41.02 38.18
C LYS A 124 45.57 40.42 39.39
N GLY A 125 44.87 40.27 40.51
CA GLY A 125 45.41 39.73 41.76
C GLY A 125 46.16 40.73 42.66
N ILE A 126 46.27 42.01 42.27
CA ILE A 126 46.94 43.06 43.06
C ILE A 126 45.98 44.20 43.37
N ILE A 127 45.80 44.50 44.66
CA ILE A 127 45.01 45.63 45.15
C ILE A 127 45.96 46.71 45.64
N GLY A 128 45.83 47.94 45.14
CA GLY A 128 46.58 49.09 45.63
C GLY A 128 45.86 49.76 46.78
N LEU A 129 46.53 49.94 47.92
CA LEU A 129 46.06 50.72 49.06
C LEU A 129 46.79 52.06 49.07
N THR A 130 46.05 53.16 49.00
CA THR A 130 46.61 54.52 48.88
C THR A 130 46.24 55.37 50.08
N HIS A 131 47.26 55.95 50.71
CA HIS A 131 47.13 56.96 51.75
C HIS A 131 47.72 58.28 51.24
N VAL A 132 46.89 59.32 51.19
CA VAL A 132 47.30 60.70 50.91
C VAL A 132 46.86 61.52 52.11
N ILE A 133 47.81 61.84 53.00
CA ILE A 133 47.53 62.54 54.26
C ILE A 133 48.01 63.99 54.10
N ASN A 134 47.08 64.88 53.80
CA ASN A 134 47.29 66.31 53.61
C ASN A 134 47.17 67.11 54.94
N SER A 135 46.65 66.50 56.00
CA SER A 135 46.49 67.11 57.33
C SER A 135 47.80 67.28 58.12
N VAL A 136 48.89 66.64 57.68
CA VAL A 136 50.22 66.70 58.31
C VAL A 136 51.23 67.45 57.42
N SER A 137 52.28 68.01 58.03
CA SER A 137 53.34 68.73 57.31
C SER A 137 54.72 68.11 57.61
N PRO A 138 55.46 67.60 56.60
CA PRO A 138 55.09 67.54 55.19
C PRO A 138 53.99 66.49 54.91
N PRO A 139 53.16 66.66 53.85
CA PRO A 139 52.14 65.68 53.47
C PRO A 139 52.72 64.29 53.21
N VAL A 140 51.97 63.25 53.59
CA VAL A 140 52.40 61.85 53.43
C VAL A 140 51.59 61.19 52.33
N ASN A 141 52.23 60.90 51.19
CA ASN A 141 51.59 60.24 50.05
C ASN A 141 52.27 58.89 49.79
N VAL A 142 51.62 57.81 50.23
CA VAL A 142 52.15 56.46 50.18
C VAL A 142 51.14 55.53 49.53
N ARG A 143 51.63 54.61 48.70
CA ARG A 143 50.84 53.52 48.12
C ARG A 143 51.46 52.19 48.50
N TYR A 144 50.64 51.25 48.95
CA TYR A 144 50.98 49.87 49.23
C TYR A 144 50.35 48.97 48.17
N GLN A 145 51.05 47.90 47.80
CA GLN A 145 50.49 46.84 46.97
C GLN A 145 50.13 45.66 47.89
N LEU A 146 48.90 45.17 47.79
CA LEU A 146 48.35 44.07 48.57
C LEU A 146 48.12 42.85 47.67
N ASN A 147 48.44 41.66 48.18
CA ASN A 147 48.06 40.39 47.55
C ASN A 147 46.57 40.04 47.82
N GLU A 148 46.10 38.91 47.30
CA GLU A 148 44.71 38.46 47.48
C GLU A 148 44.33 38.15 48.94
N GLN A 149 45.31 37.98 49.83
CA GLN A 149 45.14 37.75 51.26
C GLN A 149 45.17 39.06 52.07
N GLY A 150 45.45 40.21 51.43
CA GLY A 150 45.53 41.53 52.08
C GLY A 150 46.89 41.83 52.71
N GLU A 151 47.92 41.06 52.38
CA GLU A 151 49.29 41.26 52.87
C GLU A 151 50.04 42.24 51.98
N ILE A 152 50.82 43.13 52.58
CA ILE A 152 51.62 44.12 51.87
C ILE A 152 52.82 43.44 51.20
N ILE A 153 52.84 43.48 49.87
CA ILE A 153 53.91 42.92 49.01
C ILE A 153 54.80 44.01 48.39
N GLY A 154 54.39 45.27 48.47
CA GLY A 154 55.15 46.40 47.92
C GLY A 154 54.75 47.74 48.54
N LYS A 155 55.67 48.72 48.49
CA LYS A 155 55.45 50.09 48.97
C LYS A 155 56.10 51.08 48.00
N LYS A 156 55.38 52.14 47.65
CA LYS A 156 55.82 53.21 46.73
C LYS A 156 55.41 54.57 47.28
N LEU A 157 56.31 55.54 47.18
CA LEU A 157 56.01 56.95 47.48
C LEU A 157 55.37 57.61 46.26
N LEU A 158 54.28 58.33 46.45
CA LEU A 158 53.59 59.04 45.38
C LEU A 158 54.11 60.47 45.28
N THR A 159 54.48 60.89 44.07
CA THR A 159 55.08 62.21 43.82
C THR A 159 54.07 63.28 43.39
N ARG A 160 52.87 62.86 42.95
CA ARG A 160 51.81 63.77 42.50
C ARG A 160 50.92 64.18 43.67
N HIS A 161 50.60 65.48 43.73
CA HIS A 161 49.62 65.99 44.69
C HIS A 161 48.21 65.54 44.29
N TYR A 162 47.42 65.15 45.29
CA TYR A 162 46.03 64.76 45.15
C TYR A 162 45.23 65.38 46.29
N ASP A 163 44.10 66.00 45.94
CA ASP A 163 43.11 66.51 46.91
C ASP A 163 41.75 65.94 46.54
N PRO A 164 41.10 65.15 47.42
CA PRO A 164 39.77 64.59 47.15
C PRO A 164 38.69 65.67 47.02
N ARG A 165 38.85 66.84 47.66
CA ARG A 165 37.81 67.86 47.80
C ARG A 165 37.52 68.63 46.51
N VAL A 166 38.46 68.63 45.57
CA VAL A 166 38.28 69.23 44.23
C VAL A 166 37.71 68.27 43.21
N ARG A 167 37.48 66.99 43.59
CA ARG A 167 37.02 65.96 42.66
C ARG A 167 35.49 66.00 42.50
N PRO A 168 34.96 65.64 41.32
CA PRO A 168 33.52 65.68 41.04
C PRO A 168 32.67 64.90 42.05
N TRP A 169 33.09 63.68 42.42
CA TRP A 169 32.38 62.83 43.37
C TRP A 169 32.21 63.48 44.76
N TYR A 170 33.26 64.16 45.25
CA TYR A 170 33.25 64.80 46.56
C TYR A 170 32.35 66.03 46.55
N GLN A 171 32.55 66.92 45.57
CA GLN A 171 31.77 68.16 45.46
C GLN A 171 30.28 67.89 45.23
N GLN A 172 29.96 66.92 44.35
CA GLN A 172 28.56 66.59 44.05
C GLN A 172 27.86 65.94 45.26
N ALA A 173 28.53 65.04 45.99
CA ALA A 173 27.97 64.40 47.18
C ALA A 173 27.73 65.41 48.32
N ILE A 174 28.69 66.29 48.57
CA ILE A 174 28.52 67.36 49.58
C ILE A 174 27.38 68.32 49.18
N LYS A 175 27.32 68.72 47.90
CA LYS A 175 26.26 69.61 47.40
C LYS A 175 24.88 68.97 47.50
N ALA A 176 24.76 67.67 47.23
CA ALA A 176 23.50 66.96 47.28
C ALA A 176 23.04 66.63 48.71
N GLY A 177 23.98 66.45 49.65
CA GLY A 177 23.68 66.10 51.05
C GLY A 177 23.08 64.70 51.24
N LYS A 178 23.11 63.86 50.21
CA LYS A 178 22.59 62.49 50.18
C LYS A 178 23.46 61.62 49.26
N PRO A 179 23.31 60.29 49.26
CA PRO A 179 23.97 59.43 48.28
C PRO A 179 23.60 59.83 46.85
N ILE A 180 24.61 59.87 45.97
CA ILE A 180 24.48 60.26 44.56
C ILE A 180 25.24 59.31 43.65
N TRP A 181 24.92 59.39 42.36
CA TRP A 181 25.76 58.90 41.28
C TRP A 181 26.30 60.08 40.48
N THR A 182 27.59 60.07 40.16
CA THR A 182 28.16 61.09 39.29
C THR A 182 27.83 60.82 37.82
N ASN A 183 27.86 61.88 36.99
CA ASN A 183 28.04 61.73 35.56
C ASN A 183 29.38 61.03 35.24
N VAL A 184 29.53 60.52 34.01
CA VAL A 184 30.79 59.91 33.55
C VAL A 184 31.91 60.94 33.61
N TYR A 185 32.98 60.62 34.34
CA TYR A 185 34.17 61.45 34.42
C TYR A 185 35.41 60.56 34.48
N THR A 186 36.59 61.18 34.36
CA THR A 186 37.85 60.42 34.42
C THR A 186 38.34 60.30 35.86
N PHE A 187 38.51 59.05 36.30
CA PHE A 187 39.10 58.72 37.59
C PHE A 187 40.56 59.13 37.67
N TYR A 188 41.00 59.40 38.90
CA TYR A 188 42.41 59.65 39.17
C TYR A 188 43.10 58.31 39.45
N VAL A 189 44.11 57.96 38.66
CA VAL A 189 44.85 56.70 38.80
C VAL A 189 46.19 56.97 39.48
N PHE A 190 46.42 56.35 40.63
CA PHE A 190 47.59 56.62 41.46
C PHE A 190 48.88 55.94 40.99
N ASP A 191 48.78 54.77 40.36
CA ASP A 191 49.98 54.01 39.92
C ASP A 191 50.50 54.41 38.52
N LYS A 192 49.61 54.81 37.61
CA LYS A 192 49.93 55.10 36.21
C LYS A 192 49.56 56.53 35.82
N SER A 193 50.55 57.29 35.35
CA SER A 193 50.44 58.74 35.13
C SER A 193 49.55 59.17 33.97
N ASP A 194 49.36 58.29 32.97
CA ASP A 194 48.82 58.68 31.66
C ASP A 194 47.53 57.92 31.28
N PHE A 195 47.03 57.06 32.18
CA PHE A 195 45.82 56.28 31.94
C PHE A 195 44.59 57.03 32.43
N LEU A 196 43.72 57.39 31.49
CA LEU A 196 42.41 57.96 31.76
C LEU A 196 41.41 56.81 31.87
N ILE A 197 40.95 56.50 33.08
CA ILE A 197 39.89 55.50 33.30
C ILE A 197 38.55 56.24 33.41
N PRO A 198 37.69 56.19 32.37
CA PRO A 198 36.35 56.75 32.48
C PRO A 198 35.51 55.85 33.39
N GLY A 199 34.74 56.48 34.27
CA GLY A 199 33.89 55.77 35.19
C GLY A 199 32.84 56.66 35.83
N ILE A 200 32.11 56.04 36.74
CA ILE A 200 31.04 56.64 37.52
C ILE A 200 31.28 56.31 38.98
N THR A 201 30.94 57.24 39.86
CA THR A 201 31.13 57.06 41.29
C THR A 201 29.79 57.11 41.98
N GLY A 202 29.50 56.08 42.77
CA GLY A 202 28.50 56.16 43.83
C GLY A 202 29.16 56.83 45.03
N ALA A 203 28.70 58.01 45.42
CA ALA A 203 29.31 58.78 46.51
C ALA A 203 28.27 59.18 47.56
N SER A 204 28.68 59.15 48.83
CA SER A 204 27.80 59.43 49.96
C SER A 204 28.50 60.29 51.01
N PRO A 205 27.89 61.42 51.44
CA PRO A 205 28.44 62.23 52.51
C PRO A 205 28.35 61.51 53.85
N ILE A 206 29.42 61.61 54.64
CA ILE A 206 29.54 61.06 55.98
C ILE A 206 29.38 62.18 57.00
N TYR A 207 28.55 61.96 58.01
CA TYR A 207 28.25 62.93 59.06
C TYR A 207 28.67 62.39 60.43
N ASN A 208 29.15 63.27 61.31
CA ASN A 208 29.32 62.93 62.72
C ASN A 208 27.97 62.92 63.47
N LYS A 209 27.98 62.50 64.75
CA LYS A 209 26.79 62.49 65.62
C LYS A 209 26.09 63.87 65.74
N ASN A 210 26.83 64.96 65.50
CA ASN A 210 26.33 66.33 65.54
C ASN A 210 25.86 66.83 64.16
N LYS A 211 25.70 65.95 63.16
CA LYS A 211 25.33 66.26 61.78
C LYS A 211 26.31 67.17 61.02
N GLN A 212 27.54 67.29 61.48
CA GLN A 212 28.60 67.97 60.73
C GLN A 212 29.28 67.00 59.77
N ILE A 213 29.65 67.48 58.59
CA ILE A 213 30.31 66.69 57.56
C ILE A 213 31.69 66.25 58.06
N LYS A 214 31.96 64.95 58.07
CA LYS A 214 33.29 64.39 58.34
C LYS A 214 34.09 64.19 57.05
N GLY A 215 33.41 63.78 55.98
CA GLY A 215 34.02 63.46 54.70
C GLY A 215 33.02 62.84 53.74
N VAL A 216 33.50 62.15 52.71
CA VAL A 216 32.68 61.47 51.71
C VAL A 216 33.26 60.08 51.45
N ILE A 217 32.43 59.05 51.48
CA ILE A 217 32.78 57.69 51.03
C ILE A 217 32.31 57.51 49.59
N ALA A 218 33.09 56.78 48.79
CA ALA A 218 32.80 56.57 47.39
C ALA A 218 33.20 55.16 46.90
N LEU A 219 32.45 54.70 45.89
CA LEU A 219 32.64 53.44 45.17
C LEU A 219 32.68 53.74 43.66
N ASP A 220 33.71 53.27 42.98
CA ASP A 220 33.90 53.50 41.55
C ASP A 220 33.53 52.26 40.72
N LEU A 221 32.80 52.50 39.63
CA LEU A 221 32.66 51.56 38.51
C LEU A 221 33.34 52.11 37.28
N THR A 222 34.11 51.26 36.60
CA THR A 222 34.64 51.61 35.29
C THR A 222 33.56 51.49 34.21
N ILE A 223 33.61 52.39 33.23
CA ILE A 223 32.80 52.26 32.02
C ILE A 223 33.24 51.03 31.19
N ASP A 224 34.49 50.59 31.30
CA ASP A 224 34.98 49.36 30.67
C ASP A 224 34.32 48.10 31.25
N GLY A 225 34.16 48.01 32.57
CA GLY A 225 33.44 46.91 33.22
C GLY A 225 31.98 46.83 32.77
N LEU A 226 31.28 47.97 32.75
CA LEU A 226 29.91 48.04 32.27
C LEU A 226 29.79 47.68 30.77
N GLN A 227 30.74 48.13 29.96
CA GLN A 227 30.81 47.81 28.53
C GLN A 227 31.08 46.32 28.30
N HIS A 228 31.86 45.67 29.16
CA HIS A 228 32.09 44.23 29.14
C HIS A 228 30.81 43.47 29.49
N PHE A 229 30.15 43.81 30.60
CA PHE A 229 28.86 43.26 31.01
C PHE A 229 27.81 43.33 29.90
N ILE A 230 27.63 44.52 29.29
CA ILE A 230 26.66 44.70 28.20
C ILE A 230 26.98 43.85 26.97
N ARG A 231 28.26 43.57 26.68
CA ARG A 231 28.66 42.68 25.56
C ARG A 231 28.37 41.22 25.83
N GLU A 232 28.50 40.78 27.08
CA GLU A 232 28.27 39.40 27.52
C GLU A 232 26.81 39.02 27.69
N LEU A 233 25.88 39.99 27.60
CA LEU A 233 24.45 39.68 27.56
C LEU A 233 24.12 38.77 26.36
N GLU A 234 23.76 37.52 26.66
CA GLU A 234 23.34 36.49 25.72
C GLU A 234 21.91 36.79 25.20
N LEU A 235 21.84 37.62 24.16
CA LEU A 235 20.61 37.90 23.41
C LEU A 235 20.71 37.31 21.99
N THR A 236 19.80 37.69 21.09
CA THR A 236 19.93 37.33 19.68
C THR A 236 21.19 37.93 19.05
N LYS A 237 21.65 37.31 17.96
CA LYS A 237 22.91 37.60 17.27
C LYS A 237 23.02 39.07 16.84
N ASN A 238 21.92 39.66 16.37
CA ASN A 238 21.91 41.01 15.82
C ASN A 238 21.24 42.04 16.76
N THR A 239 20.97 41.68 18.02
CA THR A 239 20.39 42.63 18.99
C THR A 239 21.36 43.77 19.29
N MET A 240 20.87 45.00 19.21
CA MET A 240 21.58 46.20 19.63
C MET A 240 21.08 46.67 20.99
N ILE A 241 22.00 47.09 21.85
CA ILE A 241 21.70 47.65 23.18
C ILE A 241 22.43 48.99 23.30
N TYR A 242 21.74 50.02 23.77
CA TYR A 242 22.35 51.30 24.13
C TYR A 242 21.93 51.68 25.55
N VAL A 243 22.90 51.96 26.40
CA VAL A 243 22.68 52.49 27.75
C VAL A 243 23.05 53.96 27.72
N ILE A 244 22.10 54.84 28.04
CA ILE A 244 22.29 56.29 28.05
C ILE A 244 21.99 56.88 29.42
N ASN A 245 22.63 58.01 29.76
CA ASN A 245 22.25 58.80 30.94
C ASN A 245 21.11 59.80 30.61
N ASN A 246 20.66 60.54 31.61
CA ASN A 246 19.66 61.61 31.47
C ASN A 246 20.04 62.74 30.49
N GLU A 247 21.32 62.90 30.16
CA GLU A 247 21.80 63.87 29.17
C GLU A 247 21.90 63.27 27.75
N SER A 248 21.44 62.04 27.58
CA SER A 248 21.54 61.24 26.36
C SER A 248 22.96 60.89 25.93
N ASN A 249 23.92 60.89 26.85
CA ASN A 249 25.28 60.41 26.59
C ASN A 249 25.32 58.88 26.64
N ILE A 250 25.95 58.25 25.65
CA ILE A 250 26.10 56.80 25.58
C ILE A 250 27.13 56.35 26.62
N ILE A 251 26.68 55.53 27.57
CA ILE A 251 27.51 54.99 28.66
C ILE A 251 28.11 53.65 28.22
N ALA A 252 27.27 52.75 27.69
CA ALA A 252 27.67 51.44 27.20
C ALA A 252 26.79 51.04 26.01
N PHE A 253 27.32 50.21 25.12
CA PHE A 253 26.59 49.78 23.94
C PHE A 253 26.96 48.36 23.50
N ARG A 254 26.02 47.65 22.88
CA ARG A 254 26.26 46.40 22.15
C ARG A 254 25.75 46.61 20.74
N THR A 255 26.62 46.48 19.74
CA THR A 255 26.18 46.48 18.33
C THR A 255 26.90 45.37 17.57
N PRO A 256 26.23 44.67 16.64
CA PRO A 256 26.85 43.60 15.86
C PRO A 256 27.88 44.12 14.82
N GLN A 257 27.65 45.34 14.30
CA GLN A 257 28.35 45.83 13.10
C GLN A 257 29.43 46.89 13.38
N ASN A 258 29.43 47.54 14.56
CA ASN A 258 30.31 48.69 14.80
C ASN A 258 31.31 48.43 15.94
N LYS A 259 32.60 48.30 15.59
CA LYS A 259 33.70 48.13 16.55
C LYS A 259 34.28 49.45 17.08
N LYS A 260 33.86 50.60 16.53
CA LYS A 260 34.33 51.90 17.00
C LYS A 260 33.68 52.23 18.33
N ASP A 261 34.48 52.63 19.30
CA ASP A 261 34.00 53.08 20.60
C ASP A 261 33.20 54.39 20.44
N ILE A 262 31.95 54.36 20.90
CA ILE A 262 31.01 55.49 20.85
C ILE A 262 30.61 55.97 22.26
N ARG A 263 31.25 55.44 23.31
CA ARG A 263 31.00 55.85 24.70
C ARG A 263 31.37 57.32 24.90
N GLY A 264 30.63 58.01 25.77
CA GLY A 264 30.75 59.44 26.04
C GLY A 264 30.18 60.35 24.94
N LYS A 265 29.80 59.81 23.78
CA LYS A 265 29.15 60.61 22.73
C LYS A 265 27.69 60.86 23.10
N LYS A 266 27.22 62.09 22.88
CA LYS A 266 25.82 62.46 23.01
C LYS A 266 25.01 61.88 21.84
N LEU A 267 23.89 61.25 22.14
CA LEU A 267 22.96 60.69 21.17
C LEU A 267 22.21 61.84 20.46
N THR A 268 22.87 62.49 19.50
CA THR A 268 22.28 63.58 18.69
C THR A 268 21.38 63.02 17.59
N PRO A 269 20.45 63.83 17.03
CA PRO A 269 19.58 63.41 15.92
C PRO A 269 20.32 62.77 14.72
N GLU A 270 21.57 63.15 14.49
CA GLU A 270 22.43 62.53 13.46
C GLU A 270 22.91 61.12 13.83
N TRP A 271 23.34 60.92 15.08
CA TRP A 271 23.70 59.60 15.59
C TRP A 271 22.51 58.66 15.60
N ILE A 272 21.34 59.19 15.91
CA ILE A 272 20.07 58.48 15.91
C ILE A 272 19.71 57.93 14.53
N LYS A 273 19.91 58.75 13.48
CA LYS A 273 19.75 58.32 12.09
C LYS A 273 20.76 57.26 11.69
N LYS A 274 22.01 57.36 12.18
CA LYS A 274 23.09 56.38 11.93
C LYS A 274 22.93 55.07 12.71
N LEU A 275 22.31 55.10 13.88
CA LEU A 275 22.13 53.95 14.79
C LEU A 275 20.75 53.29 14.63
N ASN A 276 19.97 53.71 13.63
CA ASN A 276 18.66 53.17 13.31
C ASN A 276 17.67 53.23 14.50
N ILE A 277 17.62 54.34 15.24
CA ILE A 277 16.70 54.51 16.38
C ILE A 277 15.55 55.46 16.00
N PRO A 278 14.27 55.07 16.05
CA PRO A 278 13.15 55.95 15.71
C PRO A 278 12.80 56.90 16.87
N LEU A 279 13.56 57.98 17.06
CA LEU A 279 13.35 58.88 18.22
C LEU A 279 12.12 59.78 18.17
N LYS A 280 11.50 60.03 17.01
CA LYS A 280 10.29 60.89 16.92
C LYS A 280 9.11 60.40 17.80
N LYS A 281 9.20 59.21 18.41
CA LYS A 281 8.16 58.56 19.22
C LYS A 281 8.61 58.09 20.61
N LEU A 282 9.85 58.41 21.03
CA LEU A 282 10.38 58.07 22.35
C LEU A 282 10.25 59.28 23.25
N ASP A 283 9.20 59.30 24.08
CA ASP A 283 9.10 60.24 25.18
C ASP A 283 9.98 59.74 26.32
N PHE A 284 11.20 60.25 26.43
CA PHE A 284 12.13 59.92 27.52
C PHE A 284 11.64 60.42 28.88
N ASN A 285 10.57 61.22 28.92
CA ASN A 285 9.93 61.65 30.17
C ASN A 285 8.94 60.62 30.71
N GLY A 286 8.57 59.60 29.92
CA GLY A 286 7.69 58.50 30.32
C GLY A 286 8.44 57.39 31.07
N PHE A 287 7.88 56.95 32.20
CA PHE A 287 8.41 55.86 33.04
C PHE A 287 7.94 54.47 32.60
N GLU A 288 7.05 54.38 31.60
CA GLU A 288 6.50 53.11 31.16
C GLU A 288 7.39 52.45 30.09
N PRO A 289 7.58 51.13 30.15
CA PRO A 289 8.28 50.39 29.12
C PRO A 289 7.50 50.49 27.80
N ILE A 290 8.19 50.83 26.72
CA ILE A 290 7.58 50.97 25.39
C ILE A 290 8.15 49.90 24.48
N ILE A 291 7.27 49.06 23.94
CA ILE A 291 7.59 48.13 22.86
C ILE A 291 6.89 48.59 21.59
N LYS A 292 7.67 48.97 20.58
CA LYS A 292 7.16 49.44 19.28
C LYS A 292 7.89 48.74 18.15
N SER A 293 7.14 48.28 17.15
CA SER A 293 7.72 47.85 15.88
C SER A 293 7.89 49.03 14.93
N TYR A 294 8.94 49.03 14.12
CA TYR A 294 9.18 50.02 13.09
C TYR A 294 9.96 49.41 11.93
N THR A 295 9.99 50.08 10.79
CA THR A 295 10.70 49.62 9.59
C THR A 295 11.79 50.60 9.23
N HIS A 296 12.98 50.09 8.92
CA HIS A 296 14.12 50.85 8.42
C HIS A 296 14.86 50.02 7.38
N ASP A 297 15.26 50.64 6.27
CA ASP A 297 15.94 49.97 5.15
C ASP A 297 15.24 48.67 4.71
N ASN A 298 13.91 48.71 4.59
CA ASN A 298 13.03 47.57 4.26
C ASN A 298 13.08 46.38 5.25
N GLN A 299 13.72 46.53 6.41
CA GLN A 299 13.72 45.53 7.48
C GLN A 299 12.91 46.04 8.68
N LYS A 300 12.08 45.17 9.25
CA LYS A 300 11.30 45.47 10.45
C LYS A 300 12.12 45.17 11.70
N TYR A 301 12.03 46.04 12.68
CA TYR A 301 12.73 45.99 13.96
C TYR A 301 11.71 46.18 15.09
N TYR A 302 12.03 45.62 16.24
CA TYR A 302 11.33 45.89 17.48
C TYR A 302 12.24 46.70 18.40
N LEU A 303 11.71 47.80 18.90
CA LEU A 303 12.35 48.64 19.90
C LEU A 303 11.70 48.38 21.25
N ALA A 304 12.51 48.11 22.27
CA ALA A 304 12.10 48.07 23.66
C ALA A 304 12.89 49.11 24.46
N TYR A 305 12.19 49.89 25.27
CA TYR A 305 12.78 50.91 26.15
C TYR A 305 12.55 50.55 27.61
N GLN A 306 13.60 50.60 28.42
CA GLN A 306 13.57 50.31 29.86
C GLN A 306 14.31 51.40 30.65
N PRO A 307 13.61 52.19 31.50
CA PRO A 307 14.26 53.08 32.44
C PRO A 307 14.79 52.32 33.66
N ILE A 308 15.97 52.71 34.14
CA ILE A 308 16.57 52.19 35.39
C ILE A 308 16.54 53.31 36.43
N SER A 309 15.79 53.09 37.50
CA SER A 309 15.68 54.03 38.61
C SER A 309 16.64 53.67 39.73
N SER A 310 17.17 54.67 40.44
CA SER A 310 17.80 54.48 41.75
C SER A 310 16.82 54.85 42.85
N THR A 311 17.05 54.34 44.06
CA THR A 311 16.18 54.52 45.23
C THR A 311 15.90 55.99 45.58
N ASN A 312 16.71 56.95 45.11
CA ASN A 312 16.62 58.37 45.49
C ASN A 312 16.66 59.40 44.33
N GLU A 313 16.64 58.97 43.07
CA GLU A 313 16.61 59.86 41.89
C GLU A 313 15.68 59.35 40.77
N LYS A 314 15.13 60.28 39.97
CA LYS A 314 14.44 59.95 38.71
C LYS A 314 15.44 59.23 37.78
N ALA A 315 14.96 58.16 37.12
CA ALA A 315 15.68 57.26 36.21
C ALA A 315 17.13 57.70 35.90
N LEU A 316 18.12 57.00 36.46
CA LEU A 316 19.52 57.38 36.25
C LEU A 316 19.93 57.14 34.80
N TRP A 317 19.59 55.95 34.30
CA TRP A 317 19.96 55.50 32.97
C TRP A 317 18.77 54.89 32.23
N HIS A 318 18.87 54.88 30.92
CA HIS A 318 17.86 54.32 30.03
C HIS A 318 18.50 53.27 29.13
N ILE A 319 17.90 52.10 29.08
CA ILE A 319 18.30 51.02 28.19
C ILE A 319 17.37 51.03 26.97
N ILE A 320 17.98 51.10 25.77
CA ILE A 320 17.31 50.97 24.49
C ILE A 320 17.76 49.65 23.88
N ILE A 321 16.83 48.74 23.63
CA ILE A 321 17.06 47.43 23.02
C ILE A 321 16.39 47.43 21.65
N ILE A 322 17.13 47.06 20.62
CA ILE A 322 16.64 46.97 19.25
C ILE A 322 16.92 45.57 18.73
N VAL A 323 15.85 44.85 18.39
CA VAL A 323 15.90 43.46 17.91
C VAL A 323 15.37 43.42 16.48
N PRO A 324 16.16 42.95 15.50
CA PRO A 324 15.65 42.72 14.15
C PRO A 324 14.55 41.65 14.17
N GLU A 325 13.45 41.87 13.45
CA GLU A 325 12.36 40.90 13.38
C GLU A 325 12.84 39.54 12.82
N THR A 326 13.81 39.56 11.92
CA THR A 326 14.44 38.36 11.35
C THR A 326 15.01 37.44 12.41
N ASP A 327 15.68 37.97 13.44
CA ASP A 327 16.31 37.15 14.49
C ASP A 327 15.28 36.37 15.32
N VAL A 328 14.06 36.89 15.42
CA VAL A 328 12.97 36.28 16.19
C VAL A 328 12.12 35.35 15.31
N ILE A 329 11.92 35.74 14.05
CA ILE A 329 11.08 35.01 13.09
C ILE A 329 11.82 33.86 12.41
N GLU A 330 13.11 33.98 12.12
CA GLU A 330 13.89 32.99 11.36
C GLU A 330 13.88 31.61 12.03
N PRO A 331 14.14 31.46 13.34
CA PRO A 331 14.01 30.16 14.02
C PRO A 331 12.59 29.58 13.93
N LEU A 332 11.57 30.44 13.95
CA LEU A 332 10.16 30.02 13.85
C LEU A 332 9.83 29.55 12.42
N LYS A 333 10.33 30.24 11.38
CA LYS A 333 10.14 29.86 9.97
C LYS A 333 10.76 28.51 9.66
N ASP A 334 11.96 28.24 10.19
CA ASP A 334 12.63 26.95 10.01
C ASP A 334 11.81 25.79 10.58
N LEU A 335 11.19 25.97 11.75
CA LEU A 335 10.28 24.98 12.33
C LEU A 335 9.06 24.72 11.44
N SER A 336 8.42 25.79 10.95
CA SER A 336 7.27 25.69 10.04
C SER A 336 7.61 24.93 8.75
N MET A 337 8.74 25.26 8.12
CA MET A 337 9.20 24.56 6.90
C MET A 337 9.45 23.07 7.14
N ARG A 338 10.04 22.70 8.29
CA ARG A 338 10.23 21.28 8.65
C ARG A 338 8.91 20.52 8.79
N TYR A 339 7.87 21.14 9.37
CA TYR A 339 6.55 20.51 9.49
C TYR A 339 5.85 20.32 8.13
N ILE A 340 5.98 21.29 7.22
CA ILE A 340 5.44 21.16 5.85
C ILE A 340 6.11 19.99 5.13
N LEU A 341 7.46 19.91 5.19
CA LEU A 341 8.21 18.81 4.58
C LEU A 341 7.82 17.45 5.17
N LEU A 342 7.68 17.36 6.49
CA LEU A 342 7.25 16.13 7.16
C LEU A 342 5.82 15.72 6.74
N THR A 343 4.92 16.69 6.58
CA THR A 343 3.54 16.42 6.13
C THR A 343 3.52 15.88 4.69
N ILE A 344 4.31 16.48 3.78
CA ILE A 344 4.46 16.00 2.40
C ILE A 344 5.03 14.57 2.39
N LEU A 345 6.04 14.30 3.21
CA LEU A 345 6.63 12.96 3.34
C LEU A 345 5.59 11.93 3.82
N VAL A 346 4.79 12.27 4.83
CA VAL A 346 3.71 11.41 5.33
C VAL A 346 2.65 11.15 4.25
N LEU A 347 2.30 12.15 3.45
CA LEU A 347 1.36 11.99 2.33
C LEU A 347 1.91 11.05 1.23
N LEU A 348 3.20 11.16 0.90
CA LEU A 348 3.86 10.28 -0.06
C LEU A 348 3.90 8.83 0.43
N ILE A 349 4.30 8.63 1.70
CA ILE A 349 4.31 7.31 2.33
C ILE A 349 2.90 6.72 2.40
N GLY A 350 1.90 7.52 2.81
CA GLY A 350 0.50 7.12 2.86
C GLY A 350 -0.02 6.69 1.49
N THR A 351 0.28 7.46 0.44
CA THR A 351 -0.10 7.13 -0.95
C THR A 351 0.53 5.82 -1.42
N LEU A 352 1.81 5.60 -1.10
CA LEU A 352 2.50 4.34 -1.42
C LEU A 352 1.89 3.15 -0.68
N LEU A 353 1.58 3.30 0.61
CA LEU A 353 0.92 2.27 1.41
C LEU A 353 -0.47 1.93 0.86
N VAL A 354 -1.28 2.94 0.53
CA VAL A 354 -2.60 2.76 -0.10
C VAL A 354 -2.48 1.97 -1.40
N ARG A 355 -1.49 2.27 -2.24
CA ARG A 355 -1.24 1.52 -3.48
C ARG A 355 -0.91 0.05 -3.21
N ILE A 356 -0.02 -0.23 -2.25
CA ILE A 356 0.38 -1.59 -1.87
C ILE A 356 -0.81 -2.39 -1.34
N VAL A 357 -1.59 -1.80 -0.42
CA VAL A 357 -2.77 -2.45 0.18
C VAL A 357 -3.85 -2.69 -0.89
N SER A 358 -4.13 -1.69 -1.73
CA SER A 358 -5.10 -1.83 -2.83
C SER A 358 -4.74 -2.99 -3.75
N GLN A 359 -3.47 -3.11 -4.16
CA GLN A 359 -3.00 -4.21 -5.01
C GLN A 359 -3.14 -5.58 -4.33
N ARG A 360 -2.89 -5.67 -3.02
CA ARG A 360 -3.04 -6.93 -2.26
C ARG A 360 -4.49 -7.38 -2.12
N ILE A 361 -5.45 -6.47 -2.20
CA ILE A 361 -6.88 -6.78 -2.16
C ILE A 361 -7.42 -7.04 -3.57
N SER A 362 -7.13 -6.16 -4.53
CA SER A 362 -7.77 -6.19 -5.84
C SER A 362 -7.31 -7.36 -6.72
N ASN A 363 -6.02 -7.68 -6.71
CA ASN A 363 -5.47 -8.68 -7.64
C ASN A 363 -6.05 -10.09 -7.40
N PRO A 364 -6.14 -10.59 -6.15
CA PRO A 364 -6.78 -11.88 -5.90
C PRO A 364 -8.26 -11.92 -6.31
N ILE A 365 -9.01 -10.83 -6.09
CA ILE A 365 -10.43 -10.75 -6.47
C ILE A 365 -10.60 -10.82 -8.00
N ILE A 366 -9.73 -10.16 -8.75
CA ILE A 366 -9.72 -10.24 -10.23
C ILE A 366 -9.46 -11.68 -10.68
N GLN A 367 -8.47 -12.36 -10.08
CA GLN A 367 -8.14 -13.75 -10.41
C GLN A 367 -9.31 -14.71 -10.09
N LEU A 368 -9.99 -14.53 -8.96
CA LEU A 368 -11.19 -15.32 -8.62
C LEU A 368 -12.32 -15.08 -9.62
N THR A 369 -12.47 -13.86 -10.12
CA THR A 369 -13.48 -13.52 -11.14
C THR A 369 -13.17 -14.21 -12.47
N GLU A 370 -11.89 -14.28 -12.85
CA GLU A 370 -11.45 -15.01 -14.04
C GLU A 370 -11.64 -16.51 -13.88
N GLU A 371 -11.31 -17.09 -12.72
CA GLU A 371 -11.55 -18.50 -12.44
C GLU A 371 -13.04 -18.86 -12.48
N ALA A 372 -13.90 -18.02 -11.90
CA ALA A 372 -15.34 -18.20 -11.99
C ALA A 372 -15.82 -18.19 -13.45
N LYS A 373 -15.33 -17.27 -14.29
CA LYS A 373 -15.63 -17.26 -15.73
C LYS A 373 -15.17 -18.53 -16.42
N GLU A 374 -13.99 -19.05 -16.12
CA GLU A 374 -13.50 -20.30 -16.70
C GLU A 374 -14.34 -21.51 -16.29
N ILE A 375 -14.76 -21.59 -15.02
CA ILE A 375 -15.69 -22.61 -14.54
C ILE A 375 -17.00 -22.56 -15.33
N THR A 376 -17.53 -21.36 -15.61
CA THR A 376 -18.76 -21.22 -16.42
C THR A 376 -18.58 -21.70 -17.87
N MET A 377 -17.36 -21.65 -18.40
CA MET A 377 -17.03 -22.16 -19.74
C MET A 377 -16.65 -23.65 -19.73
N LEU A 378 -16.74 -24.33 -18.58
CA LEU A 378 -16.30 -25.70 -18.36
C LEU A 378 -14.81 -25.93 -18.66
N ASN A 379 -13.97 -24.91 -18.47
CA ASN A 379 -12.51 -25.08 -18.43
C ASN A 379 -12.08 -25.46 -17.01
N LEU A 380 -12.14 -26.75 -16.69
CA LEU A 380 -12.00 -27.25 -15.31
C LEU A 380 -10.58 -27.74 -14.96
N LYS A 381 -9.55 -27.26 -15.66
CA LYS A 381 -8.15 -27.65 -15.42
C LYS A 381 -7.67 -27.25 -14.00
N PRO A 382 -6.95 -28.13 -13.27
CA PRO A 382 -6.36 -27.84 -11.97
C PRO A 382 -5.60 -26.52 -11.91
N ARG A 383 -5.84 -25.72 -10.88
CA ARG A 383 -5.11 -24.47 -10.59
C ARG A 383 -4.59 -24.47 -9.15
N PRO A 384 -3.41 -23.88 -8.91
CA PRO A 384 -2.88 -23.69 -7.57
C PRO A 384 -3.70 -22.65 -6.79
N LEU A 385 -3.80 -22.83 -5.47
CA LEU A 385 -4.49 -21.88 -4.58
C LEU A 385 -3.78 -20.52 -4.57
N LEU A 386 -4.58 -19.46 -4.42
CA LEU A 386 -4.12 -18.09 -4.34
C LEU A 386 -3.33 -17.82 -3.06
N LYS A 387 -2.18 -17.18 -3.21
CA LYS A 387 -1.36 -16.70 -2.08
C LYS A 387 -1.91 -15.35 -1.58
N THR A 388 -2.93 -15.40 -0.73
CA THR A 388 -3.56 -14.22 -0.13
C THR A 388 -3.48 -14.25 1.40
N ARG A 389 -3.36 -13.07 2.01
CA ARG A 389 -3.46 -12.89 3.49
C ARG A 389 -4.88 -12.58 3.94
N ILE A 390 -5.79 -12.33 2.99
CA ILE A 390 -7.18 -11.99 3.28
C ILE A 390 -7.95 -13.29 3.44
N LYS A 391 -8.47 -13.50 4.65
CA LYS A 391 -9.14 -14.73 5.06
C LYS A 391 -10.29 -15.06 4.10
N GLU A 392 -11.15 -14.10 3.83
CA GLU A 392 -12.36 -14.20 3.00
C GLU A 392 -12.00 -14.63 1.56
N VAL A 393 -10.97 -14.02 0.97
CA VAL A 393 -10.48 -14.37 -0.38
C VAL A 393 -9.96 -15.80 -0.42
N SER A 394 -9.26 -16.26 0.63
CA SER A 394 -8.77 -17.64 0.71
C SER A 394 -9.92 -18.66 0.82
N TYR A 395 -10.99 -18.33 1.55
CA TYR A 395 -12.18 -19.18 1.59
C TYR A 395 -12.89 -19.24 0.24
N MET A 396 -13.05 -18.11 -0.44
CA MET A 396 -13.64 -18.07 -1.78
C MET A 396 -12.85 -18.91 -2.78
N ASP A 397 -11.52 -18.79 -2.78
CA ASP A 397 -10.61 -19.58 -3.62
C ASP A 397 -10.76 -21.09 -3.38
N LYS A 398 -10.71 -21.53 -2.12
CA LYS A 398 -10.93 -22.94 -1.77
C LYS A 398 -12.30 -23.46 -2.22
N THR A 399 -13.33 -22.62 -2.07
CA THR A 399 -14.70 -22.98 -2.45
C THR A 399 -14.84 -23.13 -3.96
N LEU A 400 -14.30 -22.18 -4.74
CA LEU A 400 -14.28 -22.27 -6.20
C LEU A 400 -13.46 -23.46 -6.69
N SER A 401 -12.31 -23.74 -6.07
CA SER A 401 -11.48 -24.89 -6.42
C SER A 401 -12.18 -26.22 -6.11
N SER A 402 -12.91 -26.31 -4.99
CA SER A 402 -13.76 -27.46 -4.67
C SER A 402 -14.90 -27.61 -5.68
N LEU A 403 -15.61 -26.53 -6.01
CA LEU A 403 -16.67 -26.53 -7.03
C LEU A 403 -16.15 -26.99 -8.40
N ARG A 404 -14.99 -26.48 -8.82
CA ARG A 404 -14.32 -26.86 -10.06
C ARG A 404 -14.02 -28.36 -10.09
N SER A 405 -13.51 -28.91 -8.99
CA SER A 405 -13.15 -30.32 -8.87
C SER A 405 -14.40 -31.23 -8.84
N SER A 406 -15.45 -30.82 -8.11
CA SER A 406 -16.73 -31.53 -8.11
C SER A 406 -17.38 -31.54 -9.49
N LEU A 407 -17.36 -30.40 -10.20
CA LEU A 407 -17.92 -30.30 -11.55
C LEU A 407 -17.09 -31.11 -12.56
N ALA A 408 -15.76 -31.14 -12.42
CA ALA A 408 -14.89 -31.96 -13.27
C ALA A 408 -15.15 -33.46 -13.08
N SER A 409 -15.46 -33.86 -11.84
CA SER A 409 -15.87 -35.23 -11.53
C SER A 409 -17.25 -35.53 -12.10
N PHE A 410 -18.21 -34.60 -11.96
CA PHE A 410 -19.57 -34.74 -12.49
C PHE A 410 -19.62 -34.86 -14.03
N GLN A 411 -18.75 -34.14 -14.75
CA GLN A 411 -18.61 -34.26 -16.21
C GLN A 411 -18.24 -35.67 -16.71
N ARG A 412 -17.71 -36.55 -15.84
CA ARG A 412 -17.44 -37.94 -16.22
C ARG A 412 -18.69 -38.81 -16.29
N TYR A 413 -19.78 -38.38 -15.67
CA TYR A 413 -21.03 -39.13 -15.58
C TYR A 413 -22.12 -38.61 -16.53
N VAL A 414 -21.96 -37.40 -17.06
CA VAL A 414 -22.96 -36.72 -17.90
C VAL A 414 -22.27 -36.14 -19.14
N PRO A 415 -22.83 -36.30 -20.35
CA PRO A 415 -22.24 -35.75 -21.57
C PRO A 415 -21.92 -34.25 -21.44
N GLY A 416 -20.65 -33.88 -21.68
CA GLY A 416 -20.19 -32.50 -21.50
C GLY A 416 -20.93 -31.48 -22.37
N SER A 417 -21.42 -31.89 -23.55
CA SER A 417 -22.25 -31.08 -24.44
C SER A 417 -23.59 -30.69 -23.81
N LEU A 418 -24.20 -31.61 -23.05
CA LEU A 418 -25.44 -31.38 -22.30
C LEU A 418 -25.21 -30.41 -21.14
N VAL A 419 -24.15 -30.60 -20.36
CA VAL A 419 -23.80 -29.70 -19.25
C VAL A 419 -23.58 -28.27 -19.74
N LYS A 420 -22.87 -28.08 -20.86
CA LYS A 420 -22.69 -26.75 -21.49
C LYS A 420 -24.03 -26.12 -21.88
N LYS A 421 -24.95 -26.91 -22.44
CA LYS A 421 -26.28 -26.44 -22.86
C LYS A 421 -27.13 -26.00 -21.66
N LEU A 422 -27.09 -26.75 -20.56
CA LEU A 422 -27.81 -26.41 -19.32
C LEU A 422 -27.23 -25.16 -18.63
N MET A 423 -25.90 -25.05 -18.55
CA MET A 423 -25.26 -23.87 -17.95
C MET A 423 -25.55 -22.58 -18.73
N ARG A 424 -25.59 -22.64 -20.07
CA ARG A 424 -25.92 -21.49 -20.92
C ARG A 424 -27.40 -21.09 -20.86
N SER A 425 -28.30 -22.06 -20.68
CA SER A 425 -29.74 -21.77 -20.62
C SER A 425 -30.16 -21.20 -19.27
N GLY A 426 -29.38 -21.42 -18.21
CA GLY A 426 -29.73 -21.02 -16.84
C GLY A 426 -30.97 -21.74 -16.29
N LYS A 427 -31.44 -22.80 -16.97
CA LYS A 427 -32.64 -23.56 -16.61
C LYS A 427 -32.25 -24.89 -15.99
N ILE A 428 -33.04 -25.32 -15.01
CA ILE A 428 -32.97 -26.67 -14.46
C ILE A 428 -33.45 -27.65 -15.54
N ALA A 429 -32.79 -28.80 -15.66
CA ALA A 429 -33.22 -29.86 -16.56
C ALA A 429 -34.60 -30.38 -16.11
N GLN A 430 -35.58 -30.38 -17.00
CA GLN A 430 -36.91 -30.95 -16.76
C GLN A 430 -37.12 -32.14 -17.68
N VAL A 431 -38.02 -33.05 -17.27
CA VAL A 431 -38.52 -34.14 -18.11
C VAL A 431 -39.15 -33.52 -19.37
N GLY A 432 -38.82 -34.09 -20.51
CA GLY A 432 -39.33 -33.63 -21.79
C GLY A 432 -38.37 -33.94 -22.91
N GLY A 433 -38.91 -34.03 -24.12
CA GLY A 433 -38.15 -34.30 -25.33
C GLY A 433 -38.84 -33.72 -26.55
N GLN A 434 -38.08 -33.63 -27.63
CA GLN A 434 -38.58 -33.21 -28.92
C GLN A 434 -38.49 -34.38 -29.90
N SER A 435 -39.51 -34.52 -30.75
CA SER A 435 -39.42 -35.43 -31.89
C SER A 435 -38.38 -34.89 -32.85
N GLN A 436 -37.38 -35.71 -33.19
CA GLN A 436 -36.30 -35.33 -34.07
C GLN A 436 -35.78 -36.56 -34.83
N THR A 437 -35.48 -36.37 -36.11
CA THR A 437 -34.76 -37.37 -36.91
C THR A 437 -33.31 -37.47 -36.44
N ILE A 438 -32.89 -38.65 -36.01
CA ILE A 438 -31.53 -38.92 -35.53
C ILE A 438 -30.97 -40.17 -36.20
N THR A 439 -29.64 -40.31 -36.19
CA THR A 439 -28.99 -41.60 -36.46
C THR A 439 -28.55 -42.23 -35.15
N ILE A 440 -28.92 -43.49 -34.97
CA ILE A 440 -28.67 -44.28 -33.77
C ILE A 440 -27.74 -45.42 -34.16
N LEU A 441 -26.68 -45.61 -33.39
CA LEU A 441 -25.75 -46.72 -33.50
C LEU A 441 -25.84 -47.56 -32.23
N PHE A 442 -26.04 -48.86 -32.41
CA PHE A 442 -25.79 -49.87 -31.39
C PHE A 442 -24.58 -50.70 -31.79
N SER A 443 -23.67 -50.94 -30.87
CA SER A 443 -22.56 -51.88 -31.03
C SER A 443 -22.58 -52.86 -29.87
N ASP A 444 -22.30 -54.13 -30.12
CA ASP A 444 -22.18 -55.17 -29.09
C ASP A 444 -20.99 -56.09 -29.36
N ILE A 445 -20.40 -56.68 -28.31
CA ILE A 445 -19.26 -57.59 -28.46
C ILE A 445 -19.78 -58.99 -28.77
N LYS A 446 -19.36 -59.53 -29.93
CA LYS A 446 -19.68 -60.89 -30.35
C LYS A 446 -19.17 -61.90 -29.31
N ASP A 447 -20.07 -62.76 -28.88
CA ASP A 447 -19.84 -63.90 -27.98
C ASP A 447 -19.25 -63.47 -26.62
N PHE A 448 -19.58 -62.26 -26.15
CA PHE A 448 -19.06 -61.68 -24.92
C PHE A 448 -19.31 -62.53 -23.67
N THR A 449 -20.47 -63.17 -23.54
CA THR A 449 -20.77 -64.08 -22.42
C THR A 449 -19.68 -65.15 -22.28
N SER A 450 -19.35 -65.85 -23.37
CA SER A 450 -18.30 -66.88 -23.38
C SER A 450 -16.92 -66.30 -23.07
N ILE A 451 -16.62 -65.08 -23.52
CA ILE A 451 -15.36 -64.39 -23.22
C ILE A 451 -15.29 -64.04 -21.72
N SER A 452 -16.39 -63.59 -21.14
CA SER A 452 -16.47 -63.18 -19.73
C SER A 452 -16.34 -64.37 -18.77
N GLU A 453 -16.86 -65.53 -19.14
CA GLU A 453 -16.74 -66.77 -18.35
C GLU A 453 -15.32 -67.34 -18.35
N SER A 454 -14.58 -67.11 -19.45
CA SER A 454 -13.22 -67.64 -19.65
C SER A 454 -12.09 -66.66 -19.27
N THR A 455 -12.42 -65.44 -18.82
CA THR A 455 -11.46 -64.39 -18.49
C THR A 455 -11.61 -63.91 -17.05
N SER A 456 -10.51 -63.70 -16.32
CA SER A 456 -10.58 -63.17 -14.95
C SER A 456 -11.26 -61.79 -14.90
N PRO A 457 -12.14 -61.50 -13.93
CA PRO A 457 -12.90 -60.24 -13.87
C PRO A 457 -12.06 -58.96 -13.94
N GLN A 458 -10.92 -58.90 -13.25
CA GLN A 458 -10.04 -57.73 -13.26
C GLN A 458 -9.46 -57.47 -14.64
N LYS A 459 -8.98 -58.52 -15.31
CA LYS A 459 -8.43 -58.46 -16.67
C LYS A 459 -9.49 -58.05 -17.69
N LEU A 460 -10.70 -58.62 -17.57
CA LEU A 460 -11.83 -58.25 -18.42
C LEU A 460 -12.22 -56.78 -18.21
N MET A 461 -12.29 -56.31 -16.97
CA MET A 461 -12.65 -54.92 -16.65
C MET A 461 -11.65 -53.91 -17.22
N THR A 462 -10.34 -54.18 -17.11
CA THR A 462 -9.31 -53.33 -17.72
C THR A 462 -9.48 -53.27 -19.24
N TYR A 463 -9.66 -54.43 -19.88
CA TYR A 463 -9.76 -54.47 -21.34
C TYR A 463 -11.07 -53.84 -21.85
N LEU A 464 -12.17 -54.08 -21.15
CA LEU A 464 -13.46 -53.47 -21.47
C LEU A 464 -13.42 -51.95 -21.29
N SER A 465 -12.70 -51.44 -20.30
CA SER A 465 -12.47 -50.01 -20.11
C SER A 465 -11.69 -49.39 -21.29
N ASP A 466 -10.60 -50.04 -21.73
CA ASP A 466 -9.82 -49.62 -22.90
C ASP A 466 -10.65 -49.64 -24.20
N TYR A 467 -11.49 -50.67 -24.34
CA TYR A 467 -12.46 -50.78 -25.44
C TYR A 467 -13.45 -49.62 -25.42
N PHE A 468 -14.15 -49.39 -24.29
CA PHE A 468 -15.11 -48.30 -24.17
C PHE A 468 -14.48 -46.94 -24.42
N GLN A 469 -13.29 -46.68 -23.86
CA GLN A 469 -12.56 -45.45 -24.12
C GLN A 469 -12.29 -45.29 -25.62
N SER A 470 -11.73 -46.31 -26.28
CA SER A 470 -11.39 -46.26 -27.70
C SER A 470 -12.60 -46.02 -28.59
N MET A 471 -13.72 -46.72 -28.33
CA MET A 471 -14.95 -46.56 -29.11
C MET A 471 -15.61 -45.21 -28.87
N THR A 472 -15.64 -44.75 -27.61
CA THR A 472 -16.24 -43.46 -27.23
C THR A 472 -15.47 -42.28 -27.83
N GLU A 473 -14.13 -42.35 -27.86
CA GLU A 473 -13.31 -41.36 -28.55
C GLU A 473 -13.68 -41.24 -30.03
N ILE A 474 -13.93 -42.36 -30.71
CA ILE A 474 -14.35 -42.37 -32.12
C ILE A 474 -15.74 -41.76 -32.28
N VAL A 475 -16.72 -42.13 -31.44
CA VAL A 475 -18.06 -41.51 -31.45
C VAL A 475 -17.93 -39.99 -31.37
N ILE A 476 -17.18 -39.48 -30.40
CA ILE A 476 -17.02 -38.04 -30.16
C ILE A 476 -16.25 -37.35 -31.30
N GLN A 477 -15.19 -37.97 -31.83
CA GLN A 477 -14.40 -37.44 -32.95
C GLN A 477 -15.23 -37.27 -34.22
N HIS A 478 -16.27 -38.09 -34.38
CA HIS A 478 -17.22 -38.02 -35.49
C HIS A 478 -18.54 -37.38 -35.07
N GLU A 479 -18.52 -36.38 -34.19
CA GLU A 479 -19.69 -35.55 -33.81
C GLU A 479 -20.87 -36.30 -33.15
N GLY A 480 -20.67 -37.56 -32.78
CA GLY A 480 -21.65 -38.36 -32.05
C GLY A 480 -21.66 -38.03 -30.57
N THR A 481 -22.80 -38.29 -29.94
CA THR A 481 -22.96 -38.26 -28.48
C THR A 481 -23.13 -39.69 -27.99
N LEU A 482 -22.25 -40.12 -27.09
CA LEU A 482 -22.47 -41.36 -26.33
C LEU A 482 -23.70 -41.17 -25.44
N ASP A 483 -24.71 -42.02 -25.61
CA ASP A 483 -25.89 -42.05 -24.74
C ASP A 483 -25.59 -42.86 -23.49
N LYS A 484 -25.31 -44.17 -23.65
CA LYS A 484 -24.96 -45.05 -22.54
C LYS A 484 -24.23 -46.32 -22.98
N TYR A 485 -23.60 -46.96 -22.00
CA TYR A 485 -23.18 -48.36 -22.08
C TYR A 485 -24.28 -49.26 -21.50
N ILE A 486 -24.53 -50.41 -22.14
CA ILE A 486 -25.53 -51.40 -21.71
C ILE A 486 -24.83 -52.76 -21.67
N GLY A 487 -24.27 -53.14 -20.51
CA GLY A 487 -23.38 -54.29 -20.45
C GLY A 487 -22.10 -54.01 -21.24
N ASP A 488 -21.80 -54.83 -22.25
CA ASP A 488 -20.74 -54.65 -23.24
C ASP A 488 -21.16 -53.84 -24.48
N ALA A 489 -22.45 -53.52 -24.59
CA ALA A 489 -22.98 -52.75 -25.70
C ALA A 489 -22.78 -51.23 -25.55
N ILE A 490 -22.65 -50.55 -26.68
CA ILE A 490 -22.54 -49.09 -26.79
C ILE A 490 -23.75 -48.57 -27.58
N MET A 491 -24.44 -47.58 -27.01
CA MET A 491 -25.48 -46.80 -27.70
C MET A 491 -24.99 -45.37 -27.93
N ALA A 492 -24.99 -44.93 -29.19
CA ALA A 492 -24.58 -43.59 -29.59
C ALA A 492 -25.61 -42.93 -30.52
N LEU A 493 -25.69 -41.60 -30.43
CA LEU A 493 -26.67 -40.77 -31.12
C LEU A 493 -25.98 -39.66 -31.91
N TRP A 494 -26.42 -39.43 -33.14
CA TRP A 494 -26.06 -38.26 -33.94
C TRP A 494 -27.28 -37.38 -34.20
N ASN A 495 -27.04 -36.10 -34.47
CA ASN A 495 -28.06 -35.06 -34.50
C ASN A 495 -28.76 -34.85 -33.13
N ALA A 496 -28.15 -35.29 -32.02
CA ALA A 496 -28.67 -35.11 -30.67
C ALA A 496 -27.52 -35.05 -29.65
N PRO A 497 -27.45 -34.05 -28.74
CA PRO A 497 -28.30 -32.87 -28.59
C PRO A 497 -27.98 -31.73 -29.57
N SER A 498 -26.86 -31.85 -30.30
CA SER A 498 -26.38 -30.89 -31.28
C SER A 498 -26.95 -31.22 -32.65
N LYS A 499 -27.37 -30.20 -33.40
CA LYS A 499 -27.80 -30.39 -34.78
C LYS A 499 -26.61 -30.78 -35.66
N ASP A 500 -26.80 -31.78 -36.50
CA ASP A 500 -25.83 -32.30 -37.45
C ASP A 500 -26.60 -32.71 -38.71
N THR A 501 -26.39 -32.05 -39.84
CA THR A 501 -27.09 -32.37 -41.11
C THR A 501 -26.52 -33.61 -41.81
N ASN A 502 -25.32 -34.04 -41.43
CA ASN A 502 -24.61 -35.20 -41.99
C ASN A 502 -24.57 -36.37 -41.01
N HIS A 503 -25.53 -36.43 -40.08
CA HIS A 503 -25.56 -37.39 -38.97
C HIS A 503 -25.43 -38.86 -39.41
N ALA A 504 -26.04 -39.26 -40.53
CA ALA A 504 -25.90 -40.61 -41.06
C ALA A 504 -24.49 -40.90 -41.61
N LEU A 505 -23.85 -39.91 -42.25
CA LEU A 505 -22.48 -40.02 -42.76
C LEU A 505 -21.50 -40.19 -41.60
N HIS A 506 -21.63 -39.35 -40.58
CA HIS A 506 -20.78 -39.39 -39.40
C HIS A 506 -20.91 -40.70 -38.62
N ALA A 507 -22.13 -41.22 -38.44
CA ALA A 507 -22.34 -42.52 -37.79
C ALA A 507 -21.70 -43.68 -38.58
N CYS A 508 -21.83 -43.70 -39.91
CA CYS A 508 -21.22 -44.72 -40.76
C CYS A 508 -19.69 -44.62 -40.80
N LEU A 509 -19.12 -43.41 -40.80
CA LEU A 509 -17.67 -43.20 -40.66
C LEU A 509 -17.17 -43.73 -39.31
N ALA A 510 -17.87 -43.38 -38.22
CA ALA A 510 -17.54 -43.85 -36.88
C ALA A 510 -17.55 -45.37 -36.82
N ALA A 511 -18.61 -46.03 -37.34
CA ALA A 511 -18.71 -47.48 -37.36
C ALA A 511 -17.56 -48.15 -38.12
N LYS A 512 -17.19 -47.64 -39.30
CA LYS A 512 -16.03 -48.14 -40.06
C LYS A 512 -14.74 -48.02 -39.25
N ILE A 513 -14.49 -46.86 -38.65
CA ILE A 513 -13.27 -46.59 -37.88
C ILE A 513 -13.25 -47.38 -36.57
N MET A 514 -14.39 -47.69 -35.96
CA MET A 514 -14.50 -48.59 -34.81
C MET A 514 -13.97 -49.98 -35.13
N ILE A 515 -14.32 -50.55 -36.29
CA ILE A 515 -13.81 -51.85 -36.74
C ILE A 515 -12.28 -51.79 -36.92
N GLU A 516 -11.76 -50.76 -37.60
CA GLU A 516 -10.33 -50.59 -37.83
C GLU A 516 -9.55 -50.42 -36.52
N ARG A 517 -10.05 -49.57 -35.61
CA ARG A 517 -9.43 -49.33 -34.30
C ARG A 517 -9.46 -50.57 -33.42
N LEU A 518 -10.56 -51.33 -33.43
CA LEU A 518 -10.66 -52.57 -32.67
C LEU A 518 -9.64 -53.61 -33.16
N SER A 519 -9.41 -53.71 -34.47
CA SER A 519 -8.38 -54.58 -35.03
C SER A 519 -6.98 -54.24 -34.48
N LEU A 520 -6.63 -52.95 -34.46
CA LEU A 520 -5.36 -52.48 -33.88
C LEU A 520 -5.28 -52.75 -32.37
N LEU A 521 -6.39 -52.54 -31.64
CA LEU A 521 -6.47 -52.80 -30.22
C LEU A 521 -6.29 -54.30 -29.90
N ASN A 522 -6.93 -55.17 -30.69
CA ASN A 522 -6.76 -56.63 -30.62
C ASN A 522 -5.31 -57.03 -30.89
N GLN A 523 -4.66 -56.47 -31.93
CA GLN A 523 -3.26 -56.78 -32.24
C GLN A 523 -2.32 -56.40 -31.08
N LYS A 524 -2.48 -55.19 -30.53
CA LYS A 524 -1.72 -54.72 -29.37
C LYS A 524 -1.92 -55.66 -28.17
N ASN A 525 -3.15 -56.05 -27.90
CA ASN A 525 -3.50 -56.79 -26.69
C ASN A 525 -3.31 -58.30 -26.81
N LYS A 526 -3.16 -58.82 -28.04
CA LYS A 526 -2.78 -60.23 -28.29
C LYS A 526 -1.44 -60.59 -27.65
N HIS A 527 -0.46 -59.67 -27.69
CA HIS A 527 0.84 -59.86 -27.04
C HIS A 527 0.76 -59.88 -25.51
N LEU A 528 -0.31 -59.36 -24.93
CA LEU A 528 -0.59 -59.33 -23.49
C LEU A 528 -1.55 -60.46 -23.04
N GLY A 529 -1.87 -61.39 -23.95
CA GLY A 529 -2.72 -62.56 -23.70
C GLY A 529 -4.18 -62.22 -23.40
N PHE A 530 -4.71 -61.11 -23.92
CA PHE A 530 -6.15 -60.81 -23.85
C PHE A 530 -6.92 -61.58 -24.95
N PRO A 531 -8.21 -61.87 -24.73
CA PRO A 531 -9.08 -62.44 -25.77
C PRO A 531 -9.24 -61.46 -26.95
N GLU A 532 -9.61 -61.96 -28.13
CA GLU A 532 -9.92 -61.11 -29.28
C GLU A 532 -11.37 -60.62 -29.18
N PHE A 533 -11.61 -59.31 -29.26
CA PHE A 533 -12.95 -58.76 -29.37
C PHE A 533 -13.36 -58.58 -30.82
N LYS A 534 -14.57 -59.02 -31.16
CA LYS A 534 -15.23 -58.69 -32.43
C LYS A 534 -16.53 -57.99 -32.10
N ILE A 535 -16.89 -56.97 -32.87
CA ILE A 535 -18.13 -56.22 -32.63
C ILE A 535 -19.10 -56.37 -33.79
N ARG A 536 -20.38 -56.27 -33.45
CA ARG A 536 -21.49 -56.14 -34.40
C ARG A 536 -22.09 -54.77 -34.20
N ILE A 537 -22.49 -54.13 -35.29
CA ILE A 537 -22.97 -52.75 -35.30
C ILE A 537 -24.27 -52.68 -36.10
N GLY A 538 -25.29 -52.06 -35.51
CA GLY A 538 -26.55 -51.71 -36.14
C GLY A 538 -26.73 -50.21 -36.23
N ILE A 539 -27.02 -49.69 -37.42
CA ILE A 539 -27.23 -48.25 -37.64
C ILE A 539 -28.60 -48.01 -38.27
N HIS A 540 -29.37 -47.13 -37.67
CA HIS A 540 -30.66 -46.70 -38.21
C HIS A 540 -30.83 -45.20 -38.12
N THR A 541 -31.44 -44.62 -39.15
CA THR A 541 -31.83 -43.22 -39.22
C THR A 541 -33.34 -43.12 -39.24
N GLY A 542 -33.92 -42.41 -38.27
CA GLY A 542 -35.36 -42.27 -38.13
C GLY A 542 -35.76 -41.31 -37.02
N ASP A 543 -37.06 -41.05 -36.92
CA ASP A 543 -37.59 -40.15 -35.89
C ASP A 543 -37.58 -40.84 -34.52
N ALA A 544 -37.12 -40.11 -33.51
CA ALA A 544 -37.17 -40.51 -32.12
C ALA A 544 -37.49 -39.31 -31.24
N ILE A 545 -38.07 -39.57 -30.06
CA ILE A 545 -38.20 -38.56 -29.02
C ILE A 545 -36.85 -38.49 -28.32
N VAL A 546 -36.18 -37.34 -28.44
CA VAL A 546 -34.88 -37.10 -27.82
C VAL A 546 -35.04 -36.05 -26.73
N GLY A 547 -34.61 -36.39 -25.52
CA GLY A 547 -34.78 -35.50 -24.39
C GLY A 547 -34.35 -36.09 -23.06
N ASN A 548 -34.69 -35.39 -21.99
CA ASN A 548 -34.51 -35.88 -20.63
C ASN A 548 -35.66 -36.82 -20.29
N VAL A 549 -35.33 -38.08 -20.05
CA VAL A 549 -36.26 -39.15 -19.68
C VAL A 549 -35.93 -39.63 -18.28
N GLY A 550 -36.96 -39.90 -17.46
CA GLY A 550 -36.82 -40.42 -16.11
C GLY A 550 -37.75 -39.72 -15.12
N SER A 551 -37.38 -39.71 -13.86
CA SER A 551 -38.05 -38.92 -12.80
C SER A 551 -37.31 -37.61 -12.56
N GLU A 552 -37.92 -36.70 -11.80
CA GLU A 552 -37.28 -35.43 -11.42
C GLU A 552 -35.91 -35.63 -10.74
N ASP A 553 -35.77 -36.70 -9.95
CA ASP A 553 -34.55 -37.03 -9.22
C ASP A 553 -33.49 -37.75 -10.07
N ARG A 554 -33.89 -38.41 -11.16
CA ARG A 554 -33.00 -39.18 -12.04
C ARG A 554 -33.41 -39.00 -13.50
N LEU A 555 -32.79 -38.01 -14.14
CA LEU A 555 -32.91 -37.76 -15.57
C LEU A 555 -31.74 -38.38 -16.32
N SER A 556 -32.04 -39.01 -17.46
CA SER A 556 -31.06 -39.41 -18.47
C SER A 556 -31.43 -38.75 -19.79
N TYR A 557 -30.49 -38.06 -20.42
CA TYR A 557 -30.68 -37.55 -21.77
C TYR A 557 -30.48 -38.69 -22.77
N THR A 558 -31.57 -39.15 -23.40
CA THR A 558 -31.60 -40.36 -24.22
C THR A 558 -32.57 -40.18 -25.38
N ALA A 559 -32.51 -41.09 -26.35
CA ALA A 559 -33.55 -41.24 -27.37
C ALA A 559 -34.53 -42.36 -26.98
N LEU A 560 -35.81 -42.18 -27.32
CA LEU A 560 -36.87 -43.18 -27.19
C LEU A 560 -37.69 -43.29 -28.49
N GLY A 561 -38.18 -44.49 -28.77
CA GLY A 561 -39.09 -44.75 -29.87
C GLY A 561 -38.70 -45.97 -30.70
N ASP A 562 -39.53 -46.28 -31.70
CA ASP A 562 -39.34 -47.44 -32.57
C ASP A 562 -37.98 -47.44 -33.28
N SER A 563 -37.47 -46.26 -33.65
CA SER A 563 -36.16 -46.11 -34.30
C SER A 563 -35.00 -46.63 -33.43
N VAL A 564 -35.08 -46.47 -32.10
CA VAL A 564 -34.06 -46.98 -31.16
C VAL A 564 -34.11 -48.51 -31.11
N ASN A 565 -35.32 -49.06 -31.00
CA ASN A 565 -35.52 -50.51 -31.00
C ASN A 565 -35.07 -51.15 -32.32
N LEU A 566 -35.27 -50.44 -33.44
CA LEU A 566 -34.85 -50.90 -34.76
C LEU A 566 -33.32 -50.94 -34.87
N ALA A 567 -32.62 -49.87 -34.47
CA ALA A 567 -31.16 -49.83 -34.47
C ALA A 567 -30.55 -50.97 -33.65
N ASN A 568 -31.05 -51.19 -32.43
CA ASN A 568 -30.63 -52.29 -31.56
C ASN A 568 -30.86 -53.65 -32.23
N ARG A 569 -32.01 -53.84 -32.88
CA ARG A 569 -32.29 -55.09 -33.59
C ARG A 569 -31.38 -55.30 -34.80
N LEU A 570 -31.02 -54.25 -35.53
CA LEU A 570 -30.08 -54.33 -36.65
C LEU A 570 -28.69 -54.79 -36.20
N GLU A 571 -28.24 -54.36 -35.02
CA GLU A 571 -27.03 -54.90 -34.40
C GLU A 571 -27.18 -56.42 -34.25
N SER A 572 -28.24 -56.86 -33.56
CA SER A 572 -28.35 -58.25 -33.13
C SER A 572 -28.52 -59.24 -34.30
N ILE A 573 -29.12 -58.81 -35.41
CA ILE A 573 -29.29 -59.67 -36.60
C ILE A 573 -28.01 -59.83 -37.43
N ASN A 574 -26.94 -59.07 -37.17
CA ASN A 574 -25.63 -59.29 -37.82
C ASN A 574 -25.17 -60.74 -37.70
N LYS A 575 -25.48 -61.39 -36.56
CA LYS A 575 -25.12 -62.79 -36.31
C LYS A 575 -25.73 -63.75 -37.35
N ASN A 576 -26.90 -63.44 -37.88
CA ASN A 576 -27.64 -64.29 -38.82
C ASN A 576 -27.09 -64.18 -40.25
N TYR A 577 -26.48 -63.04 -40.59
CA TYR A 577 -25.89 -62.78 -41.91
C TYR A 577 -24.36 -62.88 -41.90
N HIS A 578 -23.77 -63.16 -40.73
CA HIS A 578 -22.32 -63.19 -40.50
C HIS A 578 -21.61 -61.88 -40.87
N THR A 579 -22.27 -60.74 -40.66
CA THR A 579 -21.76 -59.40 -40.94
C THR A 579 -21.26 -58.70 -39.68
N GLN A 580 -20.58 -57.56 -39.85
CA GLN A 580 -20.17 -56.69 -38.74
C GLN A 580 -20.99 -55.41 -38.65
N ILE A 581 -21.41 -54.83 -39.78
CA ILE A 581 -22.16 -53.57 -39.79
C ILE A 581 -23.38 -53.72 -40.68
N ILE A 582 -24.57 -53.54 -40.08
CA ILE A 582 -25.84 -53.47 -40.79
C ILE A 582 -26.40 -52.06 -40.66
N VAL A 583 -26.87 -51.52 -41.79
CA VAL A 583 -27.59 -50.25 -41.83
C VAL A 583 -29.00 -50.46 -42.38
N SER A 584 -29.95 -49.67 -41.89
CA SER A 584 -31.30 -49.61 -42.46
C SER A 584 -31.30 -48.95 -43.85
N HIS A 585 -32.34 -49.23 -44.66
CA HIS A 585 -32.58 -48.51 -45.91
C HIS A 585 -32.59 -46.99 -45.74
N ALA A 586 -33.20 -46.46 -44.67
CA ALA A 586 -33.24 -45.03 -44.41
C ALA A 586 -31.83 -44.42 -44.24
N THR A 587 -30.93 -45.12 -43.55
CA THR A 587 -29.52 -44.72 -43.42
C THR A 587 -28.81 -44.83 -44.77
N PHE A 588 -28.96 -45.97 -45.46
CA PHE A 588 -28.38 -46.22 -46.78
C PHE A 588 -28.72 -45.10 -47.78
N THR A 589 -29.99 -44.72 -47.89
CA THR A 589 -30.43 -43.69 -48.85
C THR A 589 -29.76 -42.34 -48.63
N GLN A 590 -29.35 -42.01 -47.39
CA GLN A 590 -28.64 -40.76 -47.09
C GLN A 590 -27.15 -40.80 -47.45
N VAL A 591 -26.54 -41.99 -47.54
CA VAL A 591 -25.07 -42.14 -47.64
C VAL A 591 -24.60 -43.16 -48.67
N SER A 592 -25.49 -43.63 -49.55
CA SER A 592 -25.27 -44.73 -50.49
C SER A 592 -24.07 -44.52 -51.42
N GLU A 593 -23.80 -43.26 -51.81
CA GLU A 593 -22.67 -42.88 -52.66
C GLU A 593 -21.35 -42.73 -51.89
N LYS A 594 -21.38 -42.74 -50.55
CA LYS A 594 -20.20 -42.46 -49.71
C LYS A 594 -19.51 -43.71 -49.21
N PHE A 595 -20.18 -44.86 -49.23
CA PHE A 595 -19.62 -46.13 -48.76
C PHE A 595 -20.00 -47.30 -49.66
N PRO A 596 -19.17 -48.36 -49.70
CA PRO A 596 -19.52 -49.60 -50.36
C PRO A 596 -20.59 -50.35 -49.54
N PHE A 597 -21.82 -50.35 -50.04
CA PHE A 597 -22.91 -51.14 -49.49
C PHE A 597 -23.24 -52.35 -50.35
N ARG A 598 -23.81 -53.39 -49.73
CA ARG A 598 -24.58 -54.41 -50.45
C ARG A 598 -25.93 -54.65 -49.79
N LEU A 599 -26.94 -54.95 -50.59
CA LEU A 599 -28.24 -55.39 -50.08
C LEU A 599 -28.04 -56.72 -49.36
N LEU A 600 -28.54 -56.84 -48.13
CA LEU A 600 -28.49 -58.09 -47.37
C LEU A 600 -29.80 -58.85 -47.44
N ASP A 601 -30.91 -58.21 -47.11
CA ASP A 601 -32.23 -58.84 -47.01
C ASP A 601 -33.34 -57.77 -46.91
N LYS A 602 -34.59 -58.24 -46.94
CA LYS A 602 -35.77 -57.48 -46.56
C LYS A 602 -36.38 -58.14 -45.31
N VAL A 603 -36.24 -57.50 -44.16
CA VAL A 603 -36.62 -58.08 -42.85
C VAL A 603 -37.92 -57.48 -42.32
N ALA A 604 -38.74 -58.31 -41.66
CA ALA A 604 -39.99 -57.85 -41.04
C ALA A 604 -39.74 -57.10 -39.72
N VAL A 605 -40.37 -55.93 -39.59
CA VAL A 605 -40.38 -55.18 -38.33
C VAL A 605 -41.37 -55.85 -37.37
N ARG A 606 -40.92 -56.24 -36.17
CA ARG A 606 -41.76 -56.94 -35.19
C ARG A 606 -42.89 -56.00 -34.76
N GLY A 607 -44.14 -56.44 -34.90
CA GLY A 607 -45.33 -55.65 -34.58
C GLY A 607 -45.85 -54.75 -35.70
N LYS A 608 -45.23 -54.75 -36.89
CA LYS A 608 -45.70 -54.02 -38.09
C LYS A 608 -45.77 -54.96 -39.30
N ARG A 609 -46.69 -54.69 -40.24
CA ARG A 609 -46.76 -55.42 -41.53
C ARG A 609 -45.68 -54.98 -42.52
N GLU A 610 -45.06 -53.83 -42.26
CA GLU A 610 -44.01 -53.26 -43.10
C GLU A 610 -42.67 -53.99 -42.91
N SER A 611 -41.99 -54.22 -44.03
CA SER A 611 -40.66 -54.81 -44.07
C SER A 611 -39.67 -53.76 -44.54
N ILE A 612 -38.46 -53.81 -43.97
CA ILE A 612 -37.40 -52.87 -44.27
C ILE A 612 -36.27 -53.59 -45.00
N GLU A 613 -35.70 -52.91 -45.99
CA GLU A 613 -34.44 -53.37 -46.58
C GLU A 613 -33.29 -53.03 -45.64
N ILE A 614 -32.35 -53.95 -45.54
CA ILE A 614 -31.13 -53.80 -44.75
C ILE A 614 -29.92 -54.02 -45.64
N TYR A 615 -28.87 -53.27 -45.35
CA TYR A 615 -27.64 -53.26 -46.16
C TYR A 615 -26.44 -53.50 -45.25
N GLU A 616 -25.44 -54.20 -45.76
CA GLU A 616 -24.14 -54.29 -45.11
C GLU A 616 -23.29 -53.11 -45.54
N LEU A 617 -22.70 -52.41 -44.57
CA LEU A 617 -21.60 -51.49 -44.83
C LEU A 617 -20.30 -52.29 -44.86
N ILE A 618 -19.68 -52.43 -46.03
CA ILE A 618 -18.52 -53.30 -46.20
C ILE A 618 -17.25 -52.57 -45.76
N THR A 619 -16.48 -53.18 -44.86
CA THR A 619 -15.18 -52.68 -44.38
C THR A 619 -14.00 -53.46 -44.94
N ALA A 620 -14.25 -54.54 -45.70
CA ALA A 620 -13.23 -55.39 -46.29
C ALA A 620 -12.33 -54.62 -47.28
N GLN A 621 -11.06 -55.02 -47.35
CA GLN A 621 -10.10 -54.52 -48.33
C GLN A 621 -10.26 -55.27 -49.66
N ASN A 622 -10.10 -54.54 -50.77
CA ASN A 622 -10.24 -55.03 -52.15
C ASN A 622 -11.67 -55.48 -52.56
N LEU A 623 -12.40 -54.56 -53.19
CA LEU A 623 -13.83 -54.70 -53.56
C LEU A 623 -14.06 -54.78 -55.08
N GLU A 624 -13.08 -55.27 -55.85
CA GLU A 624 -13.14 -55.36 -57.31
C GLU A 624 -14.40 -56.08 -57.83
N ASN A 625 -14.91 -57.05 -57.07
CA ASN A 625 -16.08 -57.84 -57.44
C ASN A 625 -17.43 -57.23 -57.00
N LEU A 626 -17.44 -56.14 -56.24
CA LEU A 626 -18.65 -55.67 -55.55
C LEU A 626 -19.79 -55.31 -56.52
N GLU A 627 -19.51 -54.61 -57.61
CA GLU A 627 -20.55 -54.22 -58.59
C GLU A 627 -21.12 -55.42 -59.34
N ARG A 628 -20.29 -56.41 -59.64
CA ARG A 628 -20.73 -57.69 -60.23
C ARG A 628 -21.56 -58.48 -59.22
N HIS A 629 -21.09 -58.59 -57.98
CA HIS A 629 -21.78 -59.24 -56.87
C HIS A 629 -23.17 -58.63 -56.64
N LYS A 630 -23.31 -57.31 -56.60
CA LYS A 630 -24.60 -56.63 -56.43
C LYS A 630 -25.63 -57.07 -57.48
N LYS A 631 -25.23 -57.12 -58.75
CA LYS A 631 -26.12 -57.53 -59.86
C LYS A 631 -26.50 -59.01 -59.77
N GLU A 632 -25.52 -59.87 -59.50
CA GLU A 632 -25.74 -61.32 -59.36
C GLU A 632 -26.60 -61.64 -58.13
N PHE A 633 -26.32 -60.99 -57.00
CA PHE A 633 -27.08 -61.13 -55.76
C PHE A 633 -28.51 -60.66 -55.93
N GLN A 634 -28.74 -59.49 -56.55
CA GLN A 634 -30.09 -58.99 -56.80
C GLN A 634 -30.93 -60.00 -57.61
N LYS A 635 -30.32 -60.65 -58.62
CA LYS A 635 -30.97 -61.69 -59.41
C LYS A 635 -31.29 -62.93 -58.57
N ALA A 636 -30.33 -63.42 -57.79
CA ALA A 636 -30.51 -64.60 -56.93
C ALA A 636 -31.55 -64.35 -55.82
N PHE A 637 -31.52 -63.16 -55.23
CA PHE A 637 -32.45 -62.69 -54.20
C PHE A 637 -33.86 -62.47 -54.76
N SER A 638 -34.00 -61.98 -55.99
CA SER A 638 -35.32 -61.88 -56.64
C SER A 638 -35.97 -63.26 -56.88
N LEU A 639 -35.17 -64.28 -57.22
CA LEU A 639 -35.65 -65.67 -57.34
C LEU A 639 -36.06 -66.24 -55.98
N TYR A 640 -35.29 -65.95 -54.93
CA TYR A 640 -35.63 -66.28 -53.55
C TYR A 640 -36.97 -65.66 -53.13
N GLN A 641 -37.16 -64.36 -53.39
CA GLN A 641 -38.39 -63.66 -53.05
C GLN A 641 -39.62 -64.20 -53.79
N LYS A 642 -39.46 -64.73 -55.01
CA LYS A 642 -40.53 -65.35 -55.80
C LYS A 642 -40.86 -66.80 -55.38
N GLY A 643 -40.08 -67.39 -54.48
CA GLY A 643 -40.26 -68.80 -54.08
C GLY A 643 -39.62 -69.81 -55.02
N SER A 644 -38.79 -69.37 -55.98
CA SER A 644 -38.09 -70.23 -56.95
C SER A 644 -36.83 -70.83 -56.31
N TRP A 645 -36.98 -71.74 -55.35
CA TRP A 645 -35.91 -72.21 -54.46
C TRP A 645 -34.75 -72.88 -55.20
N LYS A 646 -35.04 -73.75 -56.18
CA LYS A 646 -34.01 -74.48 -56.92
C LYS A 646 -33.18 -73.53 -57.79
N GLU A 647 -33.85 -72.62 -58.50
CA GLU A 647 -33.21 -71.58 -59.31
C GLU A 647 -32.40 -70.61 -58.43
N SER A 648 -32.93 -70.25 -57.26
CA SER A 648 -32.27 -69.39 -56.29
C SER A 648 -30.99 -70.05 -55.73
N ILE A 649 -31.03 -71.33 -55.34
CA ILE A 649 -29.85 -72.08 -54.90
C ILE A 649 -28.77 -72.10 -55.99
N SER A 650 -29.16 -72.40 -57.24
CA SER A 650 -28.23 -72.41 -58.38
C SER A 650 -27.61 -71.03 -58.64
N ALA A 651 -28.40 -69.96 -58.50
CA ALA A 651 -27.94 -68.59 -58.65
C ALA A 651 -26.98 -68.17 -57.51
N PHE A 652 -27.31 -68.50 -56.25
CA PHE A 652 -26.43 -68.22 -55.10
C PHE A 652 -25.15 -69.07 -55.12
N ALA A 653 -25.18 -70.31 -55.59
CA ALA A 653 -23.99 -71.15 -55.72
C ALA A 653 -22.99 -70.63 -56.77
N LYS A 654 -23.47 -69.86 -57.75
CA LYS A 654 -22.65 -69.18 -58.78
C LYS A 654 -22.32 -67.74 -58.42
N LEU A 655 -22.71 -67.26 -57.23
CA LEU A 655 -22.53 -65.87 -56.83
C LEU A 655 -21.04 -65.55 -56.69
N THR A 656 -20.58 -64.52 -57.38
CA THR A 656 -19.24 -63.98 -57.17
C THR A 656 -19.17 -63.39 -55.75
N PRO A 657 -18.23 -63.79 -54.87
CA PRO A 657 -18.17 -63.24 -53.52
C PRO A 657 -17.86 -61.73 -53.56
N ALA A 658 -18.47 -60.95 -52.66
CA ALA A 658 -18.25 -59.50 -52.60
C ALA A 658 -16.79 -59.16 -52.21
N TYR A 659 -16.20 -59.99 -51.35
CA TYR A 659 -14.82 -59.96 -50.88
C TYR A 659 -14.38 -61.39 -50.53
N SER A 660 -13.07 -61.60 -50.34
CA SER A 660 -12.54 -62.93 -49.99
C SER A 660 -13.17 -63.45 -48.69
N GLY A 661 -13.77 -64.64 -48.74
CA GLY A 661 -14.40 -65.28 -47.57
C GLY A 661 -15.84 -64.82 -47.27
N ASP A 662 -16.51 -64.13 -48.19
CA ASP A 662 -17.91 -63.69 -48.05
C ASP A 662 -18.90 -64.85 -47.80
N PRO A 663 -19.56 -64.91 -46.62
CA PRO A 663 -20.43 -66.02 -46.24
C PRO A 663 -21.88 -65.87 -46.71
N LEU A 664 -22.30 -64.73 -47.27
CA LEU A 664 -23.72 -64.40 -47.45
C LEU A 664 -24.48 -65.40 -48.34
N ALA A 665 -23.85 -65.88 -49.42
CA ALA A 665 -24.46 -66.87 -50.31
C ALA A 665 -24.88 -68.15 -49.57
N SER A 666 -24.05 -68.60 -48.61
CA SER A 666 -24.31 -69.82 -47.84
C SER A 666 -25.57 -69.70 -46.97
N VAL A 667 -25.79 -68.52 -46.37
CA VAL A 667 -26.99 -68.23 -45.57
C VAL A 667 -28.25 -68.43 -46.40
N TYR A 668 -28.26 -67.91 -47.63
CA TYR A 668 -29.41 -68.04 -48.52
C TYR A 668 -29.58 -69.45 -49.08
N ILE A 669 -28.50 -70.16 -49.41
CA ILE A 669 -28.57 -71.55 -49.85
C ILE A 669 -29.20 -72.42 -48.75
N GLU A 670 -28.79 -72.26 -47.50
CA GLU A 670 -29.36 -73.00 -46.37
C GLU A 670 -30.84 -72.64 -46.14
N ARG A 671 -31.20 -71.35 -46.19
CA ARG A 671 -32.61 -70.94 -46.09
C ARG A 671 -33.46 -71.54 -47.22
N CYS A 672 -32.98 -71.51 -48.46
CA CYS A 672 -33.68 -72.12 -49.60
C CYS A 672 -33.87 -73.62 -49.41
N LYS A 673 -32.86 -74.35 -48.88
CA LYS A 673 -32.99 -75.78 -48.57
C LYS A 673 -34.09 -76.02 -47.53
N VAL A 674 -34.13 -75.21 -46.47
CA VAL A 674 -35.18 -75.29 -45.44
C VAL A 674 -36.57 -74.99 -46.02
N LEU A 675 -36.71 -73.95 -46.84
CA LEU A 675 -37.99 -73.57 -47.48
C LEU A 675 -38.45 -74.55 -48.56
N ALA A 676 -37.51 -75.22 -49.25
CA ALA A 676 -37.83 -76.26 -50.22
C ALA A 676 -38.42 -77.51 -49.55
N VAL A 677 -38.02 -77.80 -48.31
CA VAL A 677 -38.60 -78.89 -47.50
C VAL A 677 -39.90 -78.44 -46.83
N ASN A 678 -39.93 -77.21 -46.28
CA ASN A 678 -41.07 -76.65 -45.56
C ASN A 678 -41.63 -75.42 -46.28
N THR A 679 -42.27 -75.62 -47.44
CA THR A 679 -42.77 -74.51 -48.27
C THR A 679 -43.93 -73.78 -47.58
N PRO A 680 -43.83 -72.47 -47.31
CA PRO A 680 -44.89 -71.70 -46.66
C PRO A 680 -46.12 -71.55 -47.56
N VAL A 681 -47.31 -71.69 -46.97
CA VAL A 681 -48.61 -71.51 -47.68
C VAL A 681 -48.75 -70.11 -48.28
N ASN A 682 -48.24 -69.08 -47.61
CA ASN A 682 -48.24 -67.68 -48.08
C ASN A 682 -46.83 -67.10 -47.95
N TRP A 683 -46.00 -67.30 -48.97
CA TRP A 683 -44.67 -66.70 -49.04
C TRP A 683 -44.73 -65.26 -49.55
N ASP A 684 -44.25 -64.32 -48.76
CA ASP A 684 -44.22 -62.89 -49.06
C ASP A 684 -42.80 -62.37 -49.35
N GLY A 685 -41.85 -63.28 -49.59
CA GLY A 685 -40.46 -62.95 -49.87
C GLY A 685 -39.57 -62.72 -48.65
N ILE A 686 -40.10 -62.90 -47.42
CA ILE A 686 -39.40 -62.49 -46.18
C ILE A 686 -39.15 -63.67 -45.25
N TRP A 687 -37.89 -63.85 -44.87
CA TRP A 687 -37.48 -64.82 -43.85
C TRP A 687 -37.91 -64.38 -42.44
N ARG A 688 -38.49 -65.30 -41.66
CA ARG A 688 -38.87 -65.08 -40.26
C ARG A 688 -38.33 -66.19 -39.37
N GLU A 689 -37.43 -65.86 -38.45
CA GLU A 689 -36.90 -66.83 -37.47
C GLU A 689 -37.85 -67.00 -36.27
N GLY A 690 -38.36 -68.21 -36.07
CA GLY A 690 -38.90 -68.70 -34.79
C GLY A 690 -40.40 -68.50 -34.52
N LYS A 691 -41.14 -69.63 -34.58
CA LYS A 691 -42.58 -69.90 -34.32
C LYS A 691 -43.56 -69.62 -35.47
N THR A 692 -43.49 -70.48 -36.49
CA THR A 692 -44.68 -70.94 -37.22
C THR A 692 -45.54 -71.77 -36.27
N ASP A 693 -46.47 -71.10 -35.59
CA ASP A 693 -47.64 -71.77 -35.04
C ASP A 693 -48.59 -72.03 -36.21
N TYR A 694 -48.56 -73.24 -36.77
CA TYR A 694 -49.55 -73.70 -37.75
C TYR A 694 -50.87 -74.14 -37.08
N SER A 695 -51.08 -73.76 -35.82
CA SER A 695 -52.38 -73.83 -35.14
C SER A 695 -52.78 -72.45 -34.66
N LEU A 696 -53.66 -71.79 -35.41
CA LEU A 696 -54.78 -70.94 -34.96
C LEU A 696 -55.33 -70.14 -36.15
N LEU A 697 -55.88 -70.87 -37.12
CA LEU A 697 -57.17 -70.47 -37.69
C LEU A 697 -58.19 -70.59 -36.56
N GLY A 698 -58.55 -69.48 -35.93
CA GLY A 698 -59.53 -69.53 -34.87
C GLY A 698 -59.65 -68.25 -34.05
N LYS A 699 -60.62 -67.43 -34.49
CA LYS A 699 -61.68 -66.88 -33.63
C LYS A 699 -61.36 -65.71 -32.66
N PHE A 700 -62.19 -64.68 -32.86
CA PHE A 700 -62.75 -63.69 -31.94
C PHE A 700 -62.08 -62.31 -31.78
N ASP A 701 -62.82 -61.35 -32.34
CA ASP A 701 -63.22 -60.00 -31.88
C ASP A 701 -62.18 -58.91 -31.59
#